data_AF-A0A0D6AWF2-F1
#
_entry.id   AF-A0A0D6AWF2-F1
#
_cell.length_a   1.000
_cell.length_b   1.000
_cell.length_c   1.000
_cell.angle_alpha   90.00
_cell.angle_beta   90.00
_cell.angle_gamma   90.00
#
_symmetry.space_group_name_H-M   'P 1'
#
loop_
_entity.id
_entity.type
_entity.pdbx_description
1 polymer ?
#
loop_
_entity_poly.entity_id
_entity_poly.type
_entity_poly.pdbx_seq_one_letter_code
_entity_poly.pdbx_strand_id
1 'polypeptide(L)'
;MRIAYGDIKDSIKELIVNSKNSGSGITQENRTRTYTRYGRNYYHYALLPYIINYNGISYQLTIEIHDSIGLTGNNSYATLAKLADFELPHKDKLTQKDKENMKDTYLNNPDFDNYALGDLFVYEMFLGIKSLVTSISEDIKIPIELKHTIGSTVANTLEKALMRFHGIADKKMFKSLTENANSDFLRKLKDTRALLSKVDGGRCFNNRPTTIKLSKNPIESVQSLVTSQSSLVDIDISGAYGKGLSIQDYPIGNPKTFIHLLDNDSNKYLTLREFLQLHGHELVDGLWTMRVSTAKTLKYPQDFITSWIVDVKKIDRLSSEDKDDIYADYPKEGYSKIFSNEIKLGTVTSDILDIILNICSRLQRDELLDNLLVINAMWYDKKFEVSNYDELLSKIADYKGDSTSTYVSDKLNNIVDRCHYWCRVNLGKLFINKLLQKRSEYDKKSPYNTFYKLMINTTYGVLVSKYFNVGNSVVGNNITARCRCMAWYMEKGLNGVQTITDGCVFELDNVVFPVSSRRLTANNLVKGYSKTKDVKRWYTDKLKINLRRKIKLDSGYELFIKFEDLKVDYESDYFKEFLETDYYKSLKDDYDNGVRITYEDLRKSLPISDDDFQDNIDMIEGCYSIEDDVLDHLRNIFPKVKVLHENIINNDGVEQVGYYTLEIKRFANEGVFHGNANYKLSGCKEIKKGNLVDSEDVYKMRGYKSDKCFVINDYENEVGLLEDDDFYDSESIDKVDINIPKIFMDNLSTNPNSIDRILPFNQSSILKIKEFKNNYLNKYINTNLIVGSTLNRLRLLRELSIGQFLFHDVKQFEKWLKRHNQHKEKFGQGFESNYCSEDGLSLNYALLISEIDESIMSDSKINLRPIKHPYIDLLRNELSFVNDVIAKKD
;
A
#
# COMPACT_ATOMS: atom_id res chain seq x y z
N MET A 1 32.29 -2.15 -4.98
CA MET A 1 33.53 -1.74 -5.68
C MET A 1 34.48 -0.91 -4.81
N ARG A 2 33.99 -0.05 -3.89
CA ARG A 2 34.86 0.77 -3.01
C ARG A 2 35.75 -0.03 -2.03
N ILE A 3 35.41 -1.30 -1.77
CA ILE A 3 36.14 -2.20 -0.85
C ILE A 3 37.26 -3.01 -1.53
N ALA A 4 37.44 -2.88 -2.84
CA ALA A 4 38.45 -3.61 -3.61
C ALA A 4 39.38 -2.63 -4.30
N TYR A 5 40.67 -2.99 -4.37
CA TYR A 5 41.74 -2.18 -4.94
C TYR A 5 42.53 -2.98 -5.99
N GLY A 6 43.26 -2.28 -6.85
CA GLY A 6 44.06 -2.87 -7.92
C GLY A 6 43.26 -3.80 -8.84
N ASP A 7 43.90 -4.85 -9.31
CA ASP A 7 43.34 -5.78 -10.30
C ASP A 7 42.02 -6.44 -9.84
N ILE A 8 41.84 -6.66 -8.53
CA ILE A 8 40.60 -7.25 -8.00
C ILE A 8 39.41 -6.33 -8.27
N LYS A 9 39.60 -5.00 -8.15
CA LYS A 9 38.56 -4.02 -8.43
C LYS A 9 38.13 -4.09 -9.90
N ASP A 10 39.10 -4.22 -10.81
CA ASP A 10 38.86 -4.30 -12.24
C ASP A 10 38.19 -5.63 -12.62
N SER A 11 38.59 -6.73 -12.01
CA SER A 11 37.90 -8.02 -12.15
C SER A 11 36.44 -7.95 -11.68
N ILE A 12 36.15 -7.28 -10.55
CA ILE A 12 34.77 -7.07 -10.08
C ILE A 12 33.99 -6.19 -11.05
N LYS A 13 34.61 -5.13 -11.59
CA LYS A 13 34.01 -4.27 -12.62
C LYS A 13 33.65 -5.09 -13.85
N GLU A 14 34.54 -5.96 -14.29
CA GLU A 14 34.33 -6.85 -15.42
C GLU A 14 33.16 -7.82 -15.16
N LEU A 15 33.10 -8.43 -13.97
CA LEU A 15 31.97 -9.28 -13.57
C LEU A 15 30.62 -8.55 -13.59
N ILE A 16 30.60 -7.24 -13.37
CA ILE A 16 29.39 -6.41 -13.46
C ILE A 16 29.04 -6.14 -14.93
N VAL A 17 29.98 -5.54 -15.68
CA VAL A 17 29.77 -5.08 -17.06
C VAL A 17 29.50 -6.27 -18.00
N ASN A 18 30.30 -7.33 -17.88
CA ASN A 18 30.28 -8.50 -18.77
C ASN A 18 29.48 -9.69 -18.23
N SER A 19 28.72 -9.53 -17.13
CA SER A 19 27.98 -10.61 -16.46
C SER A 19 27.27 -11.61 -17.38
N LYS A 20 26.68 -11.17 -18.51
CA LYS A 20 25.96 -12.06 -19.43
C LYS A 20 26.86 -13.02 -20.23
N ASN A 21 28.13 -12.70 -20.43
CA ASN A 21 29.03 -13.38 -21.37
C ASN A 21 30.04 -14.31 -20.69
N SER A 22 30.33 -14.11 -19.41
CA SER A 22 31.45 -14.73 -18.70
C SER A 22 31.13 -16.04 -17.98
N GLY A 23 29.87 -16.51 -18.00
CA GLY A 23 29.42 -17.67 -17.20
C GLY A 23 29.41 -17.41 -15.67
N SER A 24 30.16 -16.44 -15.18
CA SER A 24 30.18 -15.90 -13.82
C SER A 24 29.89 -14.39 -13.86
N GLY A 25 29.18 -13.84 -12.89
CA GLY A 25 28.89 -12.41 -12.92
C GLY A 25 28.23 -11.85 -11.65
N ILE A 26 28.21 -10.53 -11.59
CA ILE A 26 27.49 -9.75 -10.58
C ILE A 26 26.39 -8.99 -11.31
N THR A 27 25.15 -9.18 -10.87
CA THR A 27 23.98 -8.52 -11.46
C THR A 27 23.11 -7.94 -10.37
N GLN A 28 22.28 -6.96 -10.73
CA GLN A 28 21.28 -6.42 -9.84
C GLN A 28 19.93 -6.43 -10.57
N GLU A 29 19.04 -7.28 -10.07
CA GLU A 29 17.62 -7.27 -10.37
C GLU A 29 16.95 -6.39 -9.30
N ASN A 30 15.94 -6.89 -8.59
CA ASN A 30 15.46 -6.26 -7.35
C ASN A 30 16.53 -6.22 -6.26
N ARG A 31 17.46 -7.18 -6.28
CA ARG A 31 18.59 -7.28 -5.34
C ARG A 31 19.87 -7.60 -6.10
N THR A 32 20.99 -7.22 -5.49
CA THR A 32 22.32 -7.62 -5.96
C THR A 32 22.47 -9.13 -5.78
N ARG A 33 22.95 -9.80 -6.83
CA ARG A 33 23.28 -11.23 -6.80
C ARG A 33 24.61 -11.50 -7.50
N THR A 34 25.35 -12.42 -6.93
CA THR A 34 26.51 -13.08 -7.51
C THR A 34 26.06 -14.41 -8.10
N TYR A 35 26.61 -14.79 -9.26
CA TYR A 35 26.38 -16.12 -9.80
C TYR A 35 27.55 -16.68 -10.58
N THR A 36 27.63 -18.01 -10.61
CA THR A 36 28.50 -18.79 -11.49
C THR A 36 27.67 -19.92 -12.09
N ARG A 37 27.78 -20.11 -13.40
CA ARG A 37 27.06 -21.12 -14.16
C ARG A 37 28.01 -22.27 -14.50
N TYR A 38 27.71 -23.46 -13.99
CA TYR A 38 28.33 -24.71 -14.44
C TYR A 38 27.25 -25.58 -15.11
N GLY A 39 27.31 -25.66 -16.44
CA GLY A 39 26.30 -26.35 -17.24
C GLY A 39 24.91 -25.69 -17.13
N ARG A 40 23.94 -26.41 -16.55
CA ARG A 40 22.57 -25.90 -16.27
C ARG A 40 22.40 -25.37 -14.85
N ASN A 41 23.40 -25.55 -13.98
CA ASN A 41 23.34 -25.17 -12.58
C ASN A 41 23.88 -23.75 -12.39
N TYR A 42 23.27 -23.04 -11.45
CA TYR A 42 23.71 -21.72 -10.99
C TYR A 42 24.11 -21.84 -9.52
N TYR A 43 25.26 -21.26 -9.20
CA TYR A 43 25.81 -21.17 -7.84
C TYR A 43 25.83 -19.70 -7.43
N HIS A 44 25.71 -19.42 -6.14
CA HIS A 44 25.48 -18.06 -5.60
C HIS A 44 26.76 -17.23 -5.37
N TYR A 45 27.88 -17.60 -5.98
CA TYR A 45 29.14 -16.83 -5.94
C TYR A 45 29.58 -16.47 -7.35
N ALA A 46 30.42 -15.45 -7.51
CA ALA A 46 31.11 -15.13 -8.75
C ALA A 46 32.59 -15.49 -8.63
N LEU A 47 33.12 -16.23 -9.61
CA LEU A 47 34.54 -16.54 -9.73
C LEU A 47 35.34 -15.27 -10.07
N LEU A 48 36.43 -15.05 -9.35
CA LEU A 48 37.47 -14.10 -9.72
C LEU A 48 38.65 -14.85 -10.33
N PRO A 49 39.47 -14.28 -11.24
CA PRO A 49 40.54 -14.99 -11.93
C PRO A 49 41.79 -15.28 -11.07
N TYR A 50 41.66 -15.26 -9.75
CA TYR A 50 42.79 -15.38 -8.81
C TYR A 50 42.80 -16.72 -8.09
N ILE A 51 43.99 -17.30 -7.97
CA ILE A 51 44.26 -18.48 -7.14
C ILE A 51 45.13 -18.02 -5.98
N ILE A 52 44.73 -18.37 -4.77
CA ILE A 52 45.49 -18.11 -3.54
C ILE A 52 46.02 -19.42 -2.96
N ASN A 53 47.28 -19.45 -2.56
CA ASN A 53 47.87 -20.59 -1.87
C ASN A 53 47.87 -20.32 -0.37
N TYR A 54 47.14 -21.14 0.39
CA TYR A 54 47.07 -21.04 1.85
C TYR A 54 47.29 -22.42 2.47
N ASN A 55 48.29 -22.54 3.35
CA ASN A 55 48.71 -23.80 3.96
C ASN A 55 48.95 -24.95 2.96
N GLY A 56 49.57 -24.65 1.81
CA GLY A 56 49.89 -25.64 0.77
C GLY A 56 48.70 -26.09 -0.10
N ILE A 57 47.51 -25.52 0.12
CA ILE A 57 46.32 -25.79 -0.69
C ILE A 57 46.04 -24.56 -1.57
N SER A 58 45.81 -24.79 -2.85
CA SER A 58 45.38 -23.77 -3.80
C SER A 58 43.87 -23.59 -3.75
N TYR A 59 43.41 -22.36 -3.54
CA TYR A 59 41.99 -22.00 -3.53
C TYR A 59 41.69 -21.03 -4.68
N GLN A 60 40.55 -21.25 -5.36
CA GLN A 60 40.00 -20.26 -6.27
C GLN A 60 39.31 -19.15 -5.48
N LEU A 61 39.68 -17.89 -5.73
CA LEU A 61 39.01 -16.77 -5.10
C LEU A 61 37.62 -16.58 -5.70
N THR A 62 36.62 -16.43 -4.84
CA THR A 62 35.23 -16.16 -5.23
C THR A 62 34.68 -15.00 -4.41
N ILE A 63 33.65 -14.34 -4.93
CA ILE A 63 32.92 -13.30 -4.21
C ILE A 63 31.44 -13.65 -4.14
N GLU A 64 30.87 -13.55 -2.95
CA GLU A 64 29.44 -13.68 -2.70
C GLU A 64 28.94 -12.44 -1.95
N ILE A 65 27.75 -11.95 -2.33
CA ILE A 65 27.17 -10.74 -1.75
C ILE A 65 25.82 -11.09 -1.12
N HIS A 66 25.72 -10.87 0.20
CA HIS A 66 24.48 -11.02 0.95
C HIS A 66 23.94 -9.66 1.39
N ASP A 67 22.63 -9.48 1.21
CA ASP A 67 21.88 -8.33 1.70
C ASP A 67 21.30 -8.66 3.09
N SER A 68 22.00 -8.26 4.16
CA SER A 68 21.62 -8.53 5.54
C SER A 68 20.31 -7.86 5.95
N ILE A 69 20.07 -6.63 5.47
CA ILE A 69 18.81 -5.89 5.68
C ILE A 69 17.63 -6.67 5.08
N GLY A 70 17.90 -7.42 4.02
CA GLY A 70 16.99 -8.38 3.42
C GLY A 70 16.23 -9.31 4.37
N LEU A 71 16.82 -9.66 5.52
CA LEU A 71 16.22 -10.49 6.56
C LEU A 71 15.08 -9.83 7.31
N THR A 72 15.06 -8.51 7.36
CA THR A 72 14.07 -7.72 8.11
C THR A 72 13.31 -6.73 7.21
N GLY A 73 13.46 -6.84 5.89
CA GLY A 73 12.75 -5.99 4.93
C GLY A 73 13.42 -4.62 4.80
N ASN A 74 12.64 -3.54 4.73
CA ASN A 74 13.16 -2.17 4.56
C ASN A 74 13.48 -1.49 5.91
N ASN A 75 14.10 -2.22 6.83
CA ASN A 75 14.47 -1.72 8.16
C ASN A 75 15.90 -1.16 8.15
N SER A 76 16.21 -0.24 9.07
CA SER A 76 17.56 0.28 9.23
C SER A 76 18.49 -0.76 9.87
N TYR A 77 19.80 -0.60 9.70
CA TYR A 77 20.81 -1.43 10.35
C TYR A 77 20.68 -1.42 11.89
N ALA A 78 20.40 -0.25 12.48
CA ALA A 78 20.13 -0.13 13.91
C ALA A 78 18.87 -0.92 14.35
N THR A 79 17.84 -0.96 13.50
CA THR A 79 16.64 -1.77 13.77
C THR A 79 16.97 -3.26 13.68
N LEU A 80 17.78 -3.67 12.72
CA LEU A 80 18.27 -5.06 12.62
C LEU A 80 19.05 -5.46 13.88
N ALA A 81 19.96 -4.62 14.36
CA ALA A 81 20.72 -4.87 15.57
C ALA A 81 19.81 -4.98 16.81
N LYS A 82 18.87 -4.05 16.96
CA LYS A 82 17.85 -4.10 18.02
C LYS A 82 16.99 -5.37 17.95
N LEU A 83 16.65 -5.83 16.74
CA LEU A 83 15.91 -7.08 16.53
C LEU A 83 16.74 -8.31 16.89
N ALA A 84 18.05 -8.26 16.62
CA ALA A 84 19.00 -9.30 16.96
C ALA A 84 19.40 -9.28 18.45
N ASP A 85 18.83 -8.39 19.25
CA ASP A 85 19.23 -8.12 20.64
C ASP A 85 20.75 -7.83 20.75
N PHE A 86 21.26 -7.06 19.79
CA PHE A 86 22.68 -6.73 19.69
C PHE A 86 22.88 -5.23 19.84
N GLU A 87 23.70 -4.84 20.81
CA GLU A 87 24.12 -3.46 21.01
C GLU A 87 25.26 -3.13 20.03
N LEU A 88 25.05 -2.12 19.18
CA LEU A 88 26.10 -1.69 18.24
C LEU A 88 27.13 -0.83 18.98
N PRO A 89 28.36 -1.31 19.18
CA PRO A 89 29.37 -0.51 19.85
C PRO A 89 29.73 0.70 18.98
N HIS A 90 30.04 1.82 19.65
CA HIS A 90 30.60 3.03 19.03
C HIS A 90 29.68 3.80 18.05
N LYS A 91 28.42 3.39 17.89
CA LYS A 91 27.48 4.04 16.94
C LYS A 91 26.99 5.43 17.35
N ASP A 92 27.16 5.74 18.63
CA ASP A 92 26.87 7.01 19.30
C ASP A 92 28.01 8.04 19.18
N LYS A 93 29.22 7.60 18.77
CA LYS A 93 30.41 8.46 18.72
C LYS A 93 30.37 9.59 17.69
N LEU A 94 29.59 9.42 16.62
CA LEU A 94 29.44 10.46 15.58
C LEU A 94 28.11 11.19 15.72
N THR A 95 28.19 12.52 15.69
CA THR A 95 27.02 13.39 15.68
C THR A 95 26.28 13.28 14.34
N GLN A 96 25.08 13.85 14.25
CA GLN A 96 24.36 13.93 12.98
C GLN A 96 25.14 14.76 11.94
N LYS A 97 25.80 15.84 12.37
CA LYS A 97 26.64 16.68 11.50
C LYS A 97 27.82 15.90 10.92
N ASP A 98 28.43 15.02 11.72
CA ASP A 98 29.50 14.13 11.27
C ASP A 98 28.97 13.15 10.20
N LYS A 99 27.83 12.53 10.47
CA LYS A 99 27.17 11.58 9.54
C LYS A 99 26.75 12.24 8.22
N GLU A 100 26.48 13.53 8.23
CA GLU A 100 26.17 14.32 7.03
C GLU A 100 27.44 14.68 6.23
N ASN A 101 28.60 14.76 6.88
CA ASN A 101 29.88 15.13 6.27
C ASN A 101 30.91 14.00 6.32
N MET A 102 30.50 12.77 5.98
CA MET A 102 31.30 11.56 6.17
C MET A 102 32.70 11.58 5.54
N LYS A 103 32.92 12.32 4.44
CA LYS A 103 34.25 12.48 3.83
C LYS A 103 35.17 13.25 4.78
N ASP A 104 34.71 14.39 5.29
CA ASP A 104 35.47 15.24 6.19
C ASP A 104 35.60 14.59 7.56
N THR A 105 34.56 13.94 8.05
CA THR A 105 34.59 13.19 9.30
C THR A 105 35.59 12.03 9.22
N TYR A 106 35.67 11.32 8.10
CA TYR A 106 36.70 10.29 7.92
C TYR A 106 38.12 10.85 8.04
N LEU A 107 38.37 12.02 7.45
CA LEU A 107 39.70 12.64 7.44
C LEU A 107 40.07 13.31 8.76
N ASN A 108 39.08 13.88 9.45
CA ASN A 108 39.32 14.84 10.54
C ASN A 108 38.78 14.37 11.91
N ASN A 109 37.87 13.41 11.97
CA ASN A 109 37.29 12.94 13.22
C ASN A 109 37.93 11.59 13.64
N PRO A 110 38.75 11.54 14.71
CA PRO A 110 39.47 10.33 15.11
C PRO A 110 38.54 9.19 15.57
N ASP A 111 37.28 9.49 15.89
CA ASP A 111 36.29 8.47 16.26
C ASP A 111 35.60 7.81 15.06
N PHE A 112 35.89 8.26 13.83
CA PHE A 112 35.34 7.65 12.63
C PHE A 112 35.63 6.15 12.56
N ASP A 113 36.88 5.74 12.81
CA ASP A 113 37.28 4.33 12.72
C ASP A 113 36.49 3.49 13.72
N ASN A 114 36.34 3.96 14.95
CA ASN A 114 35.52 3.29 15.97
C ASN A 114 34.06 3.17 15.52
N TYR A 115 33.49 4.26 14.98
CA TYR A 115 32.14 4.25 14.44
C TYR A 115 31.98 3.28 13.26
N ALA A 116 32.97 3.20 12.37
CA ALA A 116 32.99 2.30 11.23
C ALA A 116 33.12 0.83 11.64
N LEU A 117 33.91 0.54 12.68
CA LEU A 117 33.97 -0.80 13.30
C LEU A 117 32.58 -1.23 13.81
N GLY A 118 31.76 -0.29 14.30
CA GLY A 118 30.36 -0.52 14.68
C GLY A 118 29.47 -1.06 13.55
N ASP A 119 29.87 -0.97 12.28
CA ASP A 119 29.15 -1.53 11.12
C ASP A 119 29.61 -2.95 10.71
N LEU A 120 30.57 -3.55 11.41
CA LEU A 120 31.15 -4.85 11.02
C LEU A 120 30.50 -6.07 11.68
N PHE A 121 29.55 -5.88 12.60
CA PHE A 121 28.93 -6.95 13.42
C PHE A 121 27.80 -7.74 12.73
N VAL A 122 27.85 -7.83 11.40
CA VAL A 122 26.78 -8.43 10.59
C VAL A 122 26.55 -9.90 10.96
N TYR A 123 27.61 -10.64 11.28
CA TYR A 123 27.52 -12.05 11.66
C TYR A 123 26.77 -12.27 12.97
N GLU A 124 27.05 -11.46 13.98
CA GLU A 124 26.39 -11.47 15.28
C GLU A 124 24.90 -11.18 15.12
N MET A 125 24.54 -10.20 14.28
CA MET A 125 23.14 -9.95 13.95
C MET A 125 22.47 -11.13 13.24
N PHE A 126 23.17 -11.84 12.34
CA PHE A 126 22.63 -13.06 11.72
C PHE A 126 22.30 -14.12 12.78
N LEU A 127 23.18 -14.32 13.77
CA LEU A 127 22.95 -15.24 14.88
C LEU A 127 21.76 -14.80 15.75
N GLY A 128 21.69 -13.53 16.11
CA GLY A 128 20.58 -12.99 16.91
C GLY A 128 19.22 -13.12 16.21
N ILE A 129 19.14 -12.80 14.91
CA ILE A 129 17.91 -13.00 14.13
C ILE A 129 17.55 -14.48 14.01
N LYS A 130 18.54 -15.37 13.84
CA LYS A 130 18.29 -16.81 13.84
C LYS A 130 17.70 -17.28 15.18
N SER A 131 18.21 -16.78 16.29
CA SER A 131 17.68 -17.04 17.63
C SER A 131 16.24 -16.55 17.77
N LEU A 132 15.97 -15.30 17.41
CA LEU A 132 14.61 -14.71 17.41
C LEU A 132 13.62 -15.54 16.59
N VAL A 133 14.00 -15.94 15.38
CA VAL A 133 13.15 -16.76 14.50
C VAL A 133 12.90 -18.15 15.07
N THR A 134 13.89 -18.74 15.75
CA THR A 134 13.74 -20.04 16.43
C THR A 134 12.75 -19.92 17.59
N SER A 135 12.86 -18.88 18.42
CA SER A 135 11.89 -18.60 19.49
C SER A 135 10.48 -18.42 18.94
N ILE A 136 10.30 -17.64 17.88
CA ILE A 136 8.98 -17.45 17.25
C ILE A 136 8.43 -18.76 16.69
N SER A 137 9.28 -19.58 16.07
CA SER A 137 8.92 -20.90 15.55
C SER A 137 8.37 -21.82 16.65
N GLU A 138 9.00 -21.79 17.84
CA GLU A 138 8.56 -22.52 19.03
C GLU A 138 7.23 -21.96 19.57
N ASP A 139 7.10 -20.63 19.68
CA ASP A 139 5.89 -19.94 20.16
C ASP A 139 4.65 -20.30 19.36
N ILE A 140 4.74 -20.26 18.02
CA ILE A 140 3.60 -20.54 17.13
C ILE A 140 3.46 -22.03 16.79
N LYS A 141 4.44 -22.85 17.19
CA LYS A 141 4.56 -24.30 16.92
C LYS A 141 4.63 -24.67 15.44
N ILE A 142 5.24 -23.81 14.63
CA ILE A 142 5.42 -24.00 13.18
C ILE A 142 6.90 -23.83 12.85
N PRO A 143 7.56 -24.85 12.27
CA PRO A 143 8.97 -24.76 11.90
C PRO A 143 9.24 -23.61 10.93
N ILE A 144 10.04 -22.65 11.35
CA ILE A 144 10.53 -21.56 10.49
C ILE A 144 11.98 -21.82 10.12
N GLU A 145 12.28 -21.76 8.82
CA GLU A 145 13.64 -21.85 8.32
C GLU A 145 14.07 -20.48 7.77
N LEU A 146 15.02 -19.85 8.46
CA LEU A 146 15.55 -18.55 8.06
C LEU A 146 16.26 -18.64 6.70
N LYS A 147 15.79 -17.84 5.74
CA LYS A 147 16.40 -17.65 4.42
C LYS A 147 17.04 -16.26 4.34
N HIS A 148 17.82 -16.00 3.30
CA HIS A 148 18.45 -14.69 3.07
C HIS A 148 17.47 -13.51 2.87
N THR A 149 16.17 -13.77 2.75
CA THR A 149 15.15 -12.72 2.72
C THR A 149 13.96 -13.09 3.61
N ILE A 150 13.31 -12.10 4.21
CA ILE A 150 12.07 -12.33 4.96
C ILE A 150 10.96 -12.90 4.07
N GLY A 151 10.87 -12.47 2.81
CA GLY A 151 9.90 -13.00 1.84
C GLY A 151 10.08 -14.49 1.59
N SER A 152 11.31 -14.94 1.36
CA SER A 152 11.62 -16.35 1.18
C SER A 152 11.41 -17.17 2.46
N THR A 153 11.74 -16.59 3.63
CA THR A 153 11.51 -17.21 4.95
C THR A 153 10.03 -17.45 5.19
N VAL A 154 9.20 -16.42 4.99
CA VAL A 154 7.74 -16.49 5.18
C VAL A 154 7.08 -17.38 4.13
N ALA A 155 7.51 -17.31 2.86
CA ALA A 155 6.99 -18.21 1.82
C ALA A 155 7.26 -19.69 2.14
N ASN A 156 8.46 -20.01 2.62
CA ASN A 156 8.79 -21.35 3.04
C ASN A 156 7.98 -21.80 4.26
N THR A 157 7.77 -20.88 5.22
CA THR A 157 6.94 -21.14 6.41
C THR A 157 5.49 -21.42 6.03
N LEU A 158 4.90 -20.60 5.16
CA LEU A 158 3.53 -20.78 4.67
C LEU A 158 3.38 -22.09 3.89
N GLU A 159 4.32 -22.42 3.00
CA GLU A 159 4.34 -23.69 2.26
C GLU A 159 4.37 -24.89 3.23
N LYS A 160 5.29 -24.89 4.20
CA LYS A 160 5.39 -25.94 5.22
C LYS A 160 4.14 -26.03 6.10
N ALA A 161 3.56 -24.90 6.47
CA ALA A 161 2.34 -24.85 7.28
C ALA A 161 1.15 -25.47 6.53
N LEU A 162 0.93 -25.09 5.27
CA LEU A 162 -0.12 -25.64 4.42
C LEU A 162 0.06 -27.15 4.21
N MET A 163 1.27 -27.59 3.90
CA MET A 163 1.58 -29.01 3.74
C MET A 163 1.33 -29.79 5.03
N ARG A 164 1.81 -29.28 6.18
CA ARG A 164 1.62 -29.95 7.48
C ARG A 164 0.16 -30.02 7.91
N PHE A 165 -0.62 -28.96 7.67
CA PHE A 165 -2.05 -28.89 8.03
C PHE A 165 -2.85 -30.02 7.39
N HIS A 166 -2.45 -30.45 6.20
CA HIS A 166 -3.10 -31.51 5.43
C HIS A 166 -2.32 -32.81 5.34
N GLY A 167 -1.20 -32.96 6.07
CA GLY A 167 -0.37 -34.17 6.00
C GLY A 167 0.29 -34.41 4.64
N ILE A 168 0.49 -33.37 3.83
CA ILE A 168 1.03 -33.47 2.47
C ILE A 168 2.53 -33.77 2.51
N ALA A 169 2.93 -34.97 2.11
CA ALA A 169 4.34 -35.34 2.00
C ALA A 169 4.97 -34.96 0.65
N ASP A 170 4.20 -35.01 -0.45
CA ASP A 170 4.72 -34.76 -1.80
C ASP A 170 4.65 -33.26 -2.17
N LYS A 171 5.82 -32.61 -2.10
CA LYS A 171 6.00 -31.21 -2.51
C LYS A 171 5.71 -30.96 -4.00
N LYS A 172 5.97 -31.93 -4.89
CA LYS A 172 5.69 -31.77 -6.33
C LYS A 172 4.19 -31.73 -6.57
N MET A 173 3.45 -32.63 -5.92
CA MET A 173 1.99 -32.64 -5.97
C MET A 173 1.40 -31.36 -5.36
N PHE A 174 1.90 -30.89 -4.21
CA PHE A 174 1.45 -29.60 -3.67
C PHE A 174 1.62 -28.46 -4.68
N LYS A 175 2.80 -28.38 -5.31
CA LYS A 175 3.08 -27.33 -6.30
C LYS A 175 2.15 -27.41 -7.50
N SER A 176 1.84 -28.59 -8.03
CA SER A 176 0.93 -28.72 -9.17
C SER A 176 -0.50 -28.29 -8.82
N LEU A 177 -0.94 -28.51 -7.57
CA LEU A 177 -2.25 -28.10 -7.08
C LEU A 177 -2.38 -26.60 -6.80
N THR A 178 -1.29 -25.85 -6.61
CA THR A 178 -1.34 -24.39 -6.38
C THR A 178 -0.94 -23.57 -7.60
N GLU A 179 -0.39 -24.19 -8.63
CA GLU A 179 0.19 -23.51 -9.80
C GLU A 179 -0.84 -22.70 -10.61
N ASN A 180 -2.07 -23.19 -10.76
CA ASN A 180 -3.02 -22.63 -11.73
C ASN A 180 -3.62 -21.27 -11.34
N ALA A 181 -3.52 -20.87 -10.08
CA ALA A 181 -3.89 -19.53 -9.62
C ALA A 181 -2.68 -18.61 -9.41
N ASN A 182 -1.47 -19.12 -9.64
CA ASN A 182 -0.23 -18.41 -9.40
C ASN A 182 0.01 -17.34 -10.47
N SER A 183 0.36 -16.13 -10.06
CA SER A 183 0.58 -15.00 -10.98
C SER A 183 1.70 -15.25 -12.00
N ASP A 184 2.76 -16.01 -11.67
CA ASP A 184 3.82 -16.33 -12.61
C ASP A 184 3.42 -17.37 -13.66
N PHE A 185 2.58 -18.32 -13.29
CA PHE A 185 1.98 -19.24 -14.26
C PHE A 185 1.02 -18.50 -15.18
N LEU A 186 0.06 -17.76 -14.61
CA LEU A 186 -1.00 -17.07 -15.34
C LEU A 186 -0.45 -16.12 -16.41
N ARG A 187 0.53 -15.28 -16.06
CA ARG A 187 1.08 -14.27 -17.00
C ARG A 187 1.76 -14.85 -18.25
N LYS A 188 2.20 -16.12 -18.19
CA LYS A 188 2.88 -16.79 -19.31
C LYS A 188 1.89 -17.36 -20.32
N LEU A 189 0.61 -17.46 -19.95
CA LEU A 189 -0.45 -17.95 -20.82
C LEU A 189 -0.69 -16.96 -21.98
N LYS A 190 -1.21 -17.48 -23.09
CA LYS A 190 -1.47 -16.72 -24.33
C LYS A 190 -2.95 -16.45 -24.57
N ASP A 191 -3.76 -16.66 -23.54
CA ASP A 191 -5.21 -16.43 -23.51
C ASP A 191 -5.57 -15.42 -22.41
N THR A 192 -6.85 -15.11 -22.25
CA THR A 192 -7.31 -14.08 -21.30
C THR A 192 -6.97 -14.40 -19.83
N ARG A 193 -6.57 -15.64 -19.47
CA ARG A 193 -6.16 -15.96 -18.10
C ARG A 193 -4.92 -15.19 -17.67
N ALA A 194 -4.10 -14.74 -18.61
CA ALA A 194 -2.96 -13.87 -18.33
C ALA A 194 -3.37 -12.57 -17.63
N LEU A 195 -4.59 -12.08 -17.87
CA LEU A 195 -5.15 -10.87 -17.24
C LEU A 195 -5.43 -11.07 -15.74
N LEU A 196 -5.61 -12.31 -15.29
CA LEU A 196 -5.81 -12.64 -13.87
C LEU A 196 -4.50 -12.65 -13.07
N SER A 197 -3.33 -12.56 -13.73
CA SER A 197 -2.04 -12.51 -13.04
C SER A 197 -1.87 -11.26 -12.17
N LYS A 198 -2.56 -10.18 -12.51
CA LYS A 198 -2.53 -8.90 -11.78
C LYS A 198 -3.31 -9.00 -10.48
N VAL A 199 -2.65 -8.66 -9.38
CA VAL A 199 -3.29 -8.33 -8.11
C VAL A 199 -3.35 -6.81 -7.98
N ASP A 200 -4.56 -6.28 -7.81
CA ASP A 200 -4.76 -4.85 -7.63
C ASP A 200 -4.48 -4.45 -6.17
N GLY A 201 -3.78 -3.33 -5.96
CA GLY A 201 -3.39 -2.84 -4.64
C GLY A 201 -4.53 -2.14 -3.87
N GLY A 202 -4.18 -1.38 -2.83
CA GLY A 202 -5.14 -0.57 -2.07
C GLY A 202 -5.73 0.60 -2.87
N ARG A 203 -6.67 1.33 -2.27
CA ARG A 203 -7.34 2.48 -2.90
C ARG A 203 -6.43 3.71 -2.78
N CYS A 204 -6.18 4.43 -3.87
CA CYS A 204 -5.43 5.69 -3.86
C CYS A 204 -6.16 6.69 -4.74
N PHE A 205 -6.92 7.59 -4.14
CA PHE A 205 -7.85 8.45 -4.87
C PHE A 205 -8.07 9.77 -4.14
N ASN A 206 -8.01 10.88 -4.87
CA ASN A 206 -8.45 12.17 -4.37
C ASN A 206 -9.91 12.42 -4.77
N ASN A 207 -10.77 12.43 -3.76
CA ASN A 207 -12.20 12.61 -3.93
C ASN A 207 -12.60 14.10 -3.99
N ARG A 208 -11.71 14.99 -3.53
CA ARG A 208 -11.88 16.44 -3.49
C ARG A 208 -10.67 17.12 -4.16
N PRO A 209 -10.44 16.93 -5.47
CA PRO A 209 -9.20 17.32 -6.14
C PRO A 209 -8.91 18.83 -6.16
N THR A 210 -9.92 19.65 -5.85
CA THR A 210 -9.82 21.11 -5.77
C THR A 210 -9.75 21.64 -4.32
N THR A 211 -9.85 20.76 -3.31
CA THR A 211 -9.66 21.15 -1.90
C THR A 211 -8.16 21.21 -1.61
N ILE A 212 -7.62 22.43 -1.54
CA ILE A 212 -6.21 22.66 -1.23
C ILE A 212 -5.98 22.68 0.28
N LYS A 213 -6.84 23.38 1.01
CA LYS A 213 -6.66 23.66 2.44
C LYS A 213 -7.97 23.48 3.19
N LEU A 214 -7.89 22.85 4.35
CA LEU A 214 -8.93 22.80 5.37
C LEU A 214 -8.33 23.31 6.67
N SER A 215 -8.99 24.27 7.31
CA SER A 215 -8.59 24.83 8.60
C SER A 215 -9.75 24.72 9.58
N LYS A 216 -9.44 24.29 10.80
CA LYS A 216 -10.35 24.10 11.90
C LYS A 216 -9.83 24.82 13.14
N ASN A 217 -10.72 25.07 14.10
CA ASN A 217 -10.33 25.70 15.35
C ASN A 217 -9.38 24.79 16.13
N PRO A 218 -8.39 25.35 16.85
CA PRO A 218 -7.49 24.58 17.68
C PRO A 218 -8.23 23.70 18.69
N ILE A 219 -7.71 22.50 18.88
CA ILE A 219 -8.26 21.53 19.83
C ILE A 219 -7.45 21.60 21.11
N GLU A 220 -8.03 22.12 22.18
CA GLU A 220 -7.33 22.32 23.45
C GLU A 220 -7.43 21.09 24.38
N SER A 221 -8.52 20.33 24.25
CA SER A 221 -8.83 19.20 25.13
C SER A 221 -9.66 18.14 24.42
N VAL A 222 -9.71 16.93 25.00
CA VAL A 222 -10.63 15.89 24.53
C VAL A 222 -12.10 16.33 24.63
N GLN A 223 -12.46 17.13 25.64
CA GLN A 223 -13.81 17.70 25.74
C GLN A 223 -14.14 18.63 24.56
N SER A 224 -13.15 19.39 24.07
CA SER A 224 -13.34 20.25 22.90
C SER A 224 -13.59 19.45 21.62
N LEU A 225 -12.91 18.29 21.44
CA LEU A 225 -13.17 17.37 20.30
C LEU A 225 -14.64 16.96 20.22
N VAL A 226 -15.27 16.74 21.37
CA VAL A 226 -16.63 16.19 21.45
C VAL A 226 -17.68 17.29 21.30
N THR A 227 -17.41 18.47 21.86
CA THR A 227 -18.37 19.58 21.90
C THR A 227 -18.34 20.41 20.63
N SER A 228 -17.15 20.74 20.11
CA SER A 228 -17.03 21.54 18.88
C SER A 228 -17.05 20.67 17.63
N GLN A 229 -16.39 19.50 17.71
CA GLN A 229 -16.12 18.58 16.58
C GLN A 229 -15.44 19.29 15.40
N SER A 230 -14.77 20.41 15.68
CA SER A 230 -14.06 21.22 14.70
C SER A 230 -12.65 20.70 14.56
N SER A 231 -12.48 19.51 13.99
CA SER A 231 -11.17 18.86 13.89
C SER A 231 -11.04 18.04 12.62
N LEU A 232 -9.82 18.00 12.08
CA LEU A 232 -9.44 17.01 11.09
C LEU A 232 -9.00 15.74 11.80
N VAL A 233 -9.37 14.59 11.26
CA VAL A 233 -9.03 13.28 11.80
C VAL A 233 -8.37 12.46 10.69
N ASP A 234 -7.18 11.96 11.00
CA ASP A 234 -6.42 11.01 10.18
C ASP A 234 -6.72 9.60 10.70
N ILE A 235 -7.52 8.83 9.95
CA ILE A 235 -8.05 7.53 10.37
C ILE A 235 -7.61 6.43 9.41
N ASP A 236 -7.18 5.29 9.99
CA ASP A 236 -6.75 4.09 9.26
C ASP A 236 -7.59 2.87 9.67
N ILE A 237 -7.64 1.86 8.80
CA ILE A 237 -8.07 0.51 9.17
C ILE A 237 -7.00 -0.14 10.06
N SER A 238 -7.38 -0.57 11.25
CA SER A 238 -6.47 -1.22 12.17
C SER A 238 -6.06 -2.61 11.66
N GLY A 239 -4.78 -2.78 11.33
CA GLY A 239 -4.23 -4.06 10.92
C GLY A 239 -4.82 -4.60 9.61
N ALA A 240 -5.14 -3.73 8.64
CA ALA A 240 -5.85 -4.04 7.39
C ALA A 240 -5.49 -5.40 6.75
N TYR A 241 -4.21 -5.65 6.48
CA TYR A 241 -3.76 -6.92 5.88
C TYR A 241 -3.83 -8.09 6.86
N GLY A 242 -3.51 -7.89 8.14
CA GLY A 242 -3.57 -8.94 9.15
C GLY A 242 -4.99 -9.45 9.37
N LYS A 243 -5.96 -8.55 9.49
CA LYS A 243 -7.39 -8.89 9.58
C LYS A 243 -7.90 -9.51 8.27
N GLY A 244 -7.51 -8.93 7.13
CA GLY A 244 -7.85 -9.50 5.82
C GLY A 244 -7.34 -10.94 5.64
N LEU A 245 -6.13 -11.26 6.13
CA LEU A 245 -5.56 -12.61 6.14
C LEU A 245 -6.26 -13.54 7.14
N SER A 246 -6.61 -13.04 8.33
CA SER A 246 -7.25 -13.83 9.40
C SER A 246 -8.54 -14.50 8.93
N ILE A 247 -9.36 -13.77 8.16
CA ILE A 247 -10.64 -14.28 7.65
C ILE A 247 -10.54 -14.95 6.27
N GLN A 248 -9.36 -14.95 5.65
CA GLN A 248 -9.19 -15.44 4.29
C GLN A 248 -8.98 -16.96 4.25
N ASP A 249 -9.79 -17.62 3.43
CA ASP A 249 -9.56 -19.01 3.05
C ASP A 249 -8.52 -19.11 1.92
N TYR A 250 -7.67 -20.13 2.01
CA TYR A 250 -6.71 -20.52 1.00
C TYR A 250 -7.10 -21.87 0.41
N PRO A 251 -7.31 -21.95 -0.92
CA PRO A 251 -7.68 -23.19 -1.58
C PRO A 251 -6.44 -23.98 -2.04
N ILE A 252 -6.47 -25.30 -1.86
CA ILE A 252 -5.50 -26.24 -2.45
C ILE A 252 -6.25 -27.07 -3.49
N GLY A 253 -5.88 -26.94 -4.76
CA GLY A 253 -6.60 -27.54 -5.89
C GLY A 253 -6.70 -26.55 -7.06
N ASN A 254 -7.33 -26.99 -8.15
CA ASN A 254 -7.37 -26.21 -9.37
C ASN A 254 -8.68 -25.43 -9.50
N PRO A 255 -8.62 -24.09 -9.69
CA PRO A 255 -9.83 -23.33 -9.93
C PRO A 255 -10.41 -23.64 -11.32
N LYS A 256 -11.70 -23.36 -11.48
CA LYS A 256 -12.31 -23.16 -12.80
C LYS A 256 -11.91 -21.80 -13.35
N THR A 257 -11.87 -21.69 -14.67
CA THR A 257 -11.57 -20.44 -15.37
C THR A 257 -12.47 -20.24 -16.58
N PHE A 258 -12.88 -19.00 -16.80
CA PHE A 258 -13.60 -18.56 -18.00
C PHE A 258 -12.60 -18.03 -19.03
N ILE A 259 -12.41 -18.72 -20.16
CA ILE A 259 -11.26 -18.52 -21.05
C ILE A 259 -11.69 -18.09 -22.45
N HIS A 260 -11.01 -17.07 -22.98
CA HIS A 260 -11.08 -16.62 -24.37
C HIS A 260 -9.67 -16.42 -24.96
N LEU A 261 -9.54 -16.35 -26.28
CA LEU A 261 -8.28 -15.97 -26.92
C LEU A 261 -7.92 -14.52 -26.57
N LEU A 262 -6.63 -14.26 -26.33
CA LEU A 262 -6.16 -12.91 -26.05
C LEU A 262 -6.21 -12.07 -27.34
N ASP A 263 -6.64 -10.80 -27.25
CA ASP A 263 -6.65 -9.83 -28.37
C ASP A 263 -7.44 -10.30 -29.61
N ASN A 264 -8.61 -10.90 -29.39
CA ASN A 264 -9.48 -11.36 -30.48
C ASN A 264 -10.83 -10.63 -30.44
N ASP A 265 -11.09 -9.80 -31.46
CA ASP A 265 -12.32 -9.02 -31.60
C ASP A 265 -13.59 -9.87 -31.79
N SER A 266 -13.44 -11.15 -32.15
CA SER A 266 -14.56 -12.10 -32.26
C SER A 266 -14.95 -12.76 -30.94
N ASN A 267 -14.28 -12.42 -29.82
CA ASN A 267 -14.65 -12.90 -28.51
C ASN A 267 -16.04 -12.40 -28.12
N LYS A 268 -16.90 -13.33 -27.71
CA LYS A 268 -18.21 -13.02 -27.15
C LYS A 268 -18.17 -13.23 -25.64
N TYR A 269 -18.09 -12.12 -24.94
CA TYR A 269 -18.07 -12.10 -23.49
C TYR A 269 -19.50 -12.11 -22.94
N LEU A 270 -19.69 -12.81 -21.82
CA LEU A 270 -20.93 -12.71 -21.04
C LEU A 270 -20.98 -11.35 -20.34
N THR A 271 -22.16 -10.78 -20.25
CA THR A 271 -22.42 -9.72 -19.27
C THR A 271 -22.29 -10.27 -17.85
N LEU A 272 -22.06 -9.38 -16.88
CA LEU A 272 -21.99 -9.76 -15.47
C LEU A 272 -23.30 -10.41 -15.02
N ARG A 273 -24.46 -9.96 -15.52
CA ARG A 273 -25.76 -10.60 -15.23
C ARG A 273 -25.79 -12.05 -15.73
N GLU A 274 -25.46 -12.28 -17.00
CA GLU A 274 -25.47 -13.61 -17.60
C GLU A 274 -24.49 -14.55 -16.90
N PHE A 275 -23.28 -14.06 -16.59
CA PHE A 275 -22.29 -14.83 -15.83
C PHE A 275 -22.83 -15.23 -14.45
N LEU A 276 -23.43 -14.30 -13.71
CA LEU A 276 -23.99 -14.59 -12.39
C LEU A 276 -25.22 -15.51 -12.45
N GLN A 277 -26.04 -15.45 -13.51
CA GLN A 277 -27.13 -16.39 -13.71
C GLN A 277 -26.62 -17.81 -13.96
N LEU A 278 -25.56 -17.96 -14.74
CA LEU A 278 -24.97 -19.25 -15.08
C LEU A 278 -24.14 -19.84 -13.95
N HIS A 279 -23.25 -19.05 -13.35
CA HIS A 279 -22.22 -19.52 -12.42
C HIS A 279 -22.32 -18.93 -11.02
N GLY A 280 -23.22 -17.97 -10.75
CA GLY A 280 -23.28 -17.29 -9.45
C GLY A 280 -23.53 -18.23 -8.27
N HIS A 281 -24.23 -19.34 -8.48
CA HIS A 281 -24.46 -20.38 -7.47
C HIS A 281 -23.22 -21.25 -7.18
N GLU A 282 -22.21 -21.24 -8.07
CA GLU A 282 -20.93 -21.94 -7.91
C GLU A 282 -19.93 -21.11 -7.08
N LEU A 283 -20.12 -19.79 -6.96
CA LEU A 283 -19.14 -18.87 -6.38
C LEU A 283 -19.11 -18.96 -4.85
N VAL A 284 -17.90 -19.06 -4.29
CA VAL A 284 -17.64 -19.00 -2.85
C VAL A 284 -16.95 -17.69 -2.50
N ASP A 285 -17.52 -16.91 -1.57
CA ASP A 285 -16.97 -15.61 -1.17
C ASP A 285 -15.49 -15.71 -0.77
N GLY A 286 -14.68 -14.73 -1.19
CA GLY A 286 -13.24 -14.74 -0.97
C GLY A 286 -12.43 -15.69 -1.86
N LEU A 287 -13.07 -16.54 -2.67
CA LEU A 287 -12.44 -17.59 -3.49
C LEU A 287 -12.78 -17.48 -4.99
N TRP A 288 -13.11 -16.27 -5.45
CA TRP A 288 -13.20 -15.97 -6.88
C TRP A 288 -12.75 -14.55 -7.20
N THR A 289 -12.35 -14.33 -8.44
CA THR A 289 -12.02 -13.00 -8.98
C THR A 289 -12.33 -12.96 -10.46
N MET A 290 -12.73 -11.81 -10.98
CA MET A 290 -12.94 -11.61 -12.41
C MET A 290 -12.43 -10.26 -12.88
N ARG A 291 -12.07 -10.19 -14.16
CA ARG A 291 -11.70 -8.97 -14.88
C ARG A 291 -12.86 -8.57 -15.78
N VAL A 292 -13.36 -7.35 -15.60
CA VAL A 292 -14.50 -6.82 -16.35
C VAL A 292 -14.13 -5.57 -17.13
N SER A 293 -14.82 -5.34 -18.24
CA SER A 293 -14.76 -4.09 -18.99
C SER A 293 -16.16 -3.64 -19.41
N THR A 294 -16.41 -2.35 -19.50
CA THR A 294 -17.69 -1.82 -19.99
C THR A 294 -17.82 -2.00 -21.50
N ALA A 295 -18.95 -2.55 -21.95
CA ALA A 295 -19.27 -2.65 -23.39
C ALA A 295 -19.57 -1.27 -24.01
N LYS A 296 -20.19 -0.39 -23.23
CA LYS A 296 -20.60 0.98 -23.59
C LYS A 296 -20.26 1.94 -22.46
N THR A 297 -20.17 3.23 -22.75
CA THR A 297 -20.04 4.27 -21.72
C THR A 297 -21.20 4.19 -20.73
N LEU A 298 -20.90 4.22 -19.43
CA LEU A 298 -21.88 4.19 -18.36
C LEU A 298 -22.63 5.53 -18.30
N LYS A 299 -23.94 5.49 -18.09
CA LYS A 299 -24.76 6.66 -17.80
C LYS A 299 -24.65 7.08 -16.34
N TYR A 300 -24.53 6.11 -15.43
CA TYR A 300 -24.42 6.36 -13.99
C TYR A 300 -22.96 6.26 -13.53
N PRO A 301 -22.35 7.36 -13.09
CA PRO A 301 -20.94 7.37 -12.72
C PRO A 301 -20.60 6.46 -11.52
N GLN A 302 -19.40 5.91 -11.52
CA GLN A 302 -18.85 5.04 -10.48
C GLN A 302 -17.42 5.47 -10.13
N ASP A 303 -16.95 5.14 -8.93
CA ASP A 303 -15.54 5.36 -8.56
C ASP A 303 -14.98 4.29 -7.62
N PHE A 304 -15.62 3.12 -7.58
CA PHE A 304 -15.25 2.00 -6.70
C PHE A 304 -14.54 0.86 -7.45
N ILE A 305 -14.68 0.76 -8.77
CA ILE A 305 -13.94 -0.16 -9.64
C ILE A 305 -12.80 0.58 -10.32
N THR A 306 -11.57 0.21 -9.98
CA THR A 306 -10.35 0.72 -10.60
C THR A 306 -10.08 -0.01 -11.91
N SER A 307 -9.81 0.73 -12.97
CA SER A 307 -9.39 0.17 -14.26
C SER A 307 -7.90 -0.13 -14.28
N TRP A 308 -7.50 -1.18 -15.00
CA TRP A 308 -6.11 -1.49 -15.33
C TRP A 308 -5.88 -1.29 -16.83
N ILE A 309 -5.07 -0.30 -17.17
CA ILE A 309 -4.75 0.05 -18.55
C ILE A 309 -3.40 -0.55 -18.89
N VAL A 310 -3.40 -1.50 -19.82
CA VAL A 310 -2.21 -2.28 -20.18
C VAL A 310 -2.23 -2.71 -21.64
N ASP A 311 -1.04 -2.81 -22.22
CA ASP A 311 -0.84 -3.50 -23.49
C ASP A 311 -0.85 -5.01 -23.26
N VAL A 312 -1.96 -5.66 -23.61
CA VAL A 312 -2.18 -7.09 -23.37
C VAL A 312 -1.12 -7.97 -24.04
N LYS A 313 -0.50 -7.51 -25.15
CA LYS A 313 0.56 -8.24 -25.86
C LYS A 313 1.87 -8.28 -25.10
N LYS A 314 2.02 -7.43 -24.08
CA LYS A 314 3.22 -7.31 -23.26
C LYS A 314 3.06 -7.93 -21.88
N ILE A 315 1.94 -8.61 -21.57
CA ILE A 315 1.67 -9.19 -20.24
C ILE A 315 2.80 -10.09 -19.74
N ASP A 316 3.32 -10.95 -20.61
CA ASP A 316 4.45 -11.84 -20.31
C ASP A 316 5.76 -11.08 -20.00
N ARG A 317 5.88 -9.85 -20.53
CA ARG A 317 7.02 -8.93 -20.38
C ARG A 317 6.81 -7.84 -19.34
N LEU A 318 5.65 -7.76 -18.67
CA LEU A 318 5.37 -6.80 -17.57
C LEU A 318 6.17 -7.12 -16.29
N SER A 319 7.28 -7.84 -16.42
CA SER A 319 8.29 -7.93 -15.38
C SER A 319 9.70 -7.81 -15.94
N SER A 320 9.86 -7.32 -17.17
CA SER A 320 11.16 -6.79 -17.58
C SER A 320 11.39 -5.58 -16.69
N GLU A 321 12.29 -5.74 -15.72
CA GLU A 321 12.58 -4.93 -14.54
C GLU A 321 13.07 -3.50 -14.86
N ASP A 322 12.82 -3.04 -16.07
CA ASP A 322 13.38 -1.86 -16.66
C ASP A 322 12.51 -0.65 -16.33
N LYS A 323 13.06 0.12 -15.39
CA LYS A 323 12.60 1.39 -14.85
C LYS A 323 11.44 1.22 -13.87
N ASP A 324 11.81 1.00 -12.61
CA ASP A 324 11.14 1.66 -11.47
C ASP A 324 11.37 3.18 -11.59
N ASP A 325 10.93 3.80 -12.69
CA ASP A 325 10.70 5.23 -12.66
C ASP A 325 9.43 5.41 -11.87
N ILE A 326 9.58 5.66 -10.57
CA ILE A 326 8.54 6.16 -9.66
C ILE A 326 7.85 7.42 -10.26
N TYR A 327 8.41 8.00 -11.34
CA TYR A 327 7.98 9.19 -12.06
C TYR A 327 7.51 8.95 -13.49
N ALA A 328 7.53 7.70 -14.00
CA ALA A 328 6.98 7.42 -15.33
C ALA A 328 5.46 7.49 -15.22
N ASP A 329 4.83 8.40 -15.99
CA ASP A 329 3.37 8.46 -16.08
C ASP A 329 2.76 7.15 -16.61
N TYR A 330 3.58 6.29 -17.24
CA TYR A 330 3.23 4.95 -17.69
C TYR A 330 4.30 3.93 -17.27
N PRO A 331 4.04 3.09 -16.25
CA PRO A 331 4.85 1.91 -16.00
C PRO A 331 4.77 0.99 -17.22
N LYS A 332 5.87 0.29 -17.56
CA LYS A 332 5.83 -0.78 -18.57
C LYS A 332 4.75 -1.84 -18.26
N GLU A 333 4.39 -1.98 -16.98
CA GLU A 333 3.37 -2.90 -16.45
C GLU A 333 1.90 -2.44 -16.66
N GLY A 334 1.70 -1.29 -17.31
CA GLY A 334 0.42 -0.59 -17.33
C GLY A 334 0.19 0.23 -16.06
N TYR A 335 -0.92 0.96 -16.00
CA TYR A 335 -1.28 1.79 -14.84
C TYR A 335 -2.72 1.52 -14.39
N SER A 336 -2.99 1.85 -13.13
CA SER A 336 -4.32 1.73 -12.53
C SER A 336 -4.93 3.13 -12.35
N LYS A 337 -6.17 3.32 -12.80
CA LYS A 337 -6.90 4.58 -12.64
C LYS A 337 -8.40 4.35 -12.52
N ILE A 338 -9.07 5.19 -11.73
CA ILE A 338 -10.52 5.21 -11.60
C ILE A 338 -11.09 6.18 -12.65
N PHE A 339 -12.11 5.74 -13.38
CA PHE A 339 -12.87 6.53 -14.34
C PHE A 339 -14.34 6.50 -13.98
N SER A 340 -15.04 7.61 -14.19
CA SER A 340 -16.42 7.75 -13.77
C SER A 340 -17.38 6.98 -14.68
N ASN A 341 -17.14 6.92 -15.99
CA ASN A 341 -18.09 6.39 -16.97
C ASN A 341 -17.54 5.19 -17.79
N GLU A 342 -16.35 4.69 -17.47
CA GLU A 342 -15.74 3.56 -18.16
C GLU A 342 -15.02 2.65 -17.17
N ILE A 343 -15.03 1.33 -17.43
CA ILE A 343 -14.17 0.38 -16.72
C ILE A 343 -13.41 -0.44 -17.76
N LYS A 344 -12.08 -0.54 -17.60
CA LYS A 344 -11.20 -1.41 -18.38
C LYS A 344 -10.48 -2.38 -17.47
N LEU A 345 -10.68 -3.68 -17.69
CA LEU A 345 -10.02 -4.76 -16.94
C LEU A 345 -10.09 -4.57 -15.42
N GLY A 346 -11.21 -4.03 -14.93
CA GLY A 346 -11.42 -3.80 -13.51
C GLY A 346 -11.61 -5.13 -12.76
N THR A 347 -11.11 -5.22 -11.54
CA THR A 347 -11.33 -6.41 -10.71
C THR A 347 -12.69 -6.35 -10.01
N VAL A 348 -13.44 -7.44 -10.13
CA VAL A 348 -14.65 -7.69 -9.33
C VAL A 348 -14.44 -8.95 -8.49
N THR A 349 -14.76 -8.86 -7.20
CA THR A 349 -14.78 -9.92 -6.19
C THR A 349 -16.13 -9.88 -5.45
N SER A 350 -16.33 -10.74 -4.44
CA SER A 350 -17.52 -10.69 -3.57
C SER A 350 -17.76 -9.31 -2.97
N ASP A 351 -16.71 -8.62 -2.50
CA ASP A 351 -16.84 -7.31 -1.84
C ASP A 351 -17.27 -6.19 -2.80
N ILE A 352 -16.77 -6.22 -4.04
CA ILE A 352 -17.18 -5.27 -5.08
C ILE A 352 -18.60 -5.57 -5.57
N LEU A 353 -18.94 -6.86 -5.69
CA LEU A 353 -20.30 -7.27 -6.04
C LEU A 353 -21.31 -6.83 -4.96
N ASP A 354 -20.94 -6.88 -3.68
CA ASP A 354 -21.74 -6.35 -2.59
C ASP A 354 -22.06 -4.85 -2.77
N ILE A 355 -21.10 -4.03 -3.22
CA ILE A 355 -21.36 -2.62 -3.55
C ILE A 355 -22.39 -2.51 -4.67
N ILE A 356 -22.22 -3.28 -5.76
CA ILE A 356 -23.12 -3.27 -6.91
C ILE A 356 -24.54 -3.68 -6.50
N LEU A 357 -24.69 -4.72 -5.69
CA LEU A 357 -25.99 -5.26 -5.33
C LEU A 357 -26.69 -4.41 -4.26
N ASN A 358 -25.93 -3.94 -3.26
CA ASN A 358 -26.47 -3.37 -2.03
C ASN A 358 -26.33 -1.85 -1.91
N ILE A 359 -25.47 -1.19 -2.70
CA ILE A 359 -25.26 0.27 -2.62
C ILE A 359 -25.69 0.99 -3.90
N CYS A 360 -25.48 0.42 -5.09
CA CYS A 360 -25.95 1.04 -6.32
C CYS A 360 -27.49 1.21 -6.34
N SER A 361 -27.95 2.28 -6.98
CA SER A 361 -29.39 2.43 -7.29
C SER A 361 -29.83 1.31 -8.23
N ARG A 362 -31.13 1.00 -8.29
CA ARG A 362 -31.64 -0.03 -9.21
C ARG A 362 -31.17 0.20 -10.65
N LEU A 363 -31.27 1.43 -11.15
CA LEU A 363 -30.88 1.77 -12.53
C LEU A 363 -29.38 1.64 -12.76
N GLN A 364 -28.55 2.09 -11.80
CA GLN A 364 -27.10 1.92 -11.89
C GLN A 364 -26.69 0.46 -11.79
N ARG A 365 -27.32 -0.31 -10.90
CA ARG A 365 -27.05 -1.73 -10.73
C ARG A 365 -27.41 -2.49 -12.00
N ASP A 366 -28.59 -2.25 -12.56
CA ASP A 366 -29.01 -2.89 -13.80
C ASP A 366 -28.05 -2.53 -14.95
N GLU A 367 -27.68 -1.26 -15.10
CA GLU A 367 -26.66 -0.85 -16.07
C GLU A 367 -25.32 -1.58 -15.87
N LEU A 368 -24.80 -1.66 -14.65
CA LEU A 368 -23.53 -2.36 -14.40
C LEU A 368 -23.64 -3.86 -14.68
N LEU A 369 -24.73 -4.51 -14.27
CA LEU A 369 -24.95 -5.94 -14.51
C LEU A 369 -25.06 -6.24 -16.01
N ASP A 370 -25.69 -5.37 -16.79
CA ASP A 370 -25.97 -5.58 -18.22
C ASP A 370 -24.86 -5.06 -19.15
N ASN A 371 -23.98 -4.17 -18.66
CA ASN A 371 -22.96 -3.51 -19.48
C ASN A 371 -21.52 -3.92 -19.13
N LEU A 372 -21.28 -4.50 -17.96
CA LEU A 372 -19.97 -5.07 -17.64
C LEU A 372 -19.81 -6.42 -18.32
N LEU A 373 -18.86 -6.51 -19.24
CA LEU A 373 -18.46 -7.75 -19.89
C LEU A 373 -17.40 -8.45 -19.04
N VAL A 374 -17.62 -9.73 -18.73
CA VAL A 374 -16.66 -10.59 -18.03
C VAL A 374 -15.60 -11.04 -19.03
N ILE A 375 -14.45 -10.38 -19.01
CA ILE A 375 -13.32 -10.66 -19.91
C ILE A 375 -12.61 -11.96 -19.53
N ASN A 376 -12.51 -12.20 -18.23
CA ASN A 376 -12.07 -13.47 -17.64
C ASN A 376 -12.57 -13.58 -16.20
N ALA A 377 -12.78 -14.80 -15.71
CA ALA A 377 -13.09 -15.11 -14.33
C ALA A 377 -12.36 -16.37 -13.88
N MET A 378 -12.02 -16.44 -12.59
CA MET A 378 -11.42 -17.62 -11.95
C MET A 378 -12.04 -17.81 -10.59
N TRP A 379 -12.51 -19.03 -10.30
CA TRP A 379 -13.19 -19.36 -9.06
C TRP A 379 -12.94 -20.80 -8.63
N TYR A 380 -13.02 -21.02 -7.34
CA TYR A 380 -13.09 -22.36 -6.76
C TYR A 380 -14.56 -22.71 -6.55
N ASP A 381 -15.07 -23.62 -7.37
CA ASP A 381 -16.49 -23.97 -7.42
C ASP A 381 -16.90 -24.76 -6.18
N LYS A 382 -17.94 -24.27 -5.51
CA LYS A 382 -18.54 -24.85 -4.31
C LYS A 382 -18.85 -26.35 -4.46
N LYS A 383 -19.28 -26.80 -5.64
CA LYS A 383 -19.62 -28.22 -5.89
C LYS A 383 -18.42 -29.15 -5.78
N PHE A 384 -17.22 -28.64 -6.05
CA PHE A 384 -15.97 -29.42 -6.05
C PHE A 384 -15.17 -29.26 -4.75
N GLU A 385 -15.72 -28.56 -3.76
CA GLU A 385 -15.11 -28.48 -2.44
C GLU A 385 -15.17 -29.85 -1.76
N VAL A 386 -14.02 -30.33 -1.28
CA VAL A 386 -13.88 -31.55 -0.47
C VAL A 386 -13.40 -31.20 0.93
N SER A 387 -13.66 -32.11 1.87
CA SER A 387 -13.45 -31.85 3.30
C SER A 387 -11.97 -31.79 3.69
N ASN A 388 -11.11 -32.55 3.00
CA ASN A 388 -9.71 -32.69 3.33
C ASN A 388 -8.85 -33.12 2.12
N TYR A 389 -7.54 -33.21 2.33
CA TYR A 389 -6.58 -33.50 1.29
C TYR A 389 -6.57 -34.97 0.82
N ASP A 390 -6.84 -35.93 1.71
CA ASP A 390 -6.90 -37.35 1.31
C ASP A 390 -8.11 -37.59 0.39
N GLU A 391 -9.24 -36.96 0.70
CA GLU A 391 -10.41 -36.94 -0.18
C GLU A 391 -10.08 -36.28 -1.53
N LEU A 392 -9.36 -35.14 -1.52
CA LEU A 392 -8.90 -34.47 -2.74
C LEU A 392 -8.05 -35.41 -3.61
N LEU A 393 -7.08 -36.11 -3.02
CA LEU A 393 -6.24 -37.06 -3.75
C LEU A 393 -7.03 -38.23 -4.31
N SER A 394 -7.99 -38.79 -3.54
CA SER A 394 -8.89 -39.83 -4.03
C SER A 394 -9.69 -39.34 -5.23
N LYS A 395 -10.28 -38.14 -5.15
CA LYS A 395 -11.04 -37.55 -6.26
C LYS A 395 -10.18 -37.29 -7.49
N ILE A 396 -8.93 -36.86 -7.32
CA ILE A 396 -7.97 -36.70 -8.42
C ILE A 396 -7.61 -38.05 -9.06
N ALA A 397 -7.41 -39.09 -8.26
CA ALA A 397 -7.08 -40.43 -8.76
C ALA A 397 -8.27 -41.07 -9.52
N ASP A 398 -9.50 -40.85 -9.03
CA ASP A 398 -10.74 -41.37 -9.62
C ASP A 398 -11.26 -40.52 -10.79
N TYR A 399 -10.60 -39.40 -11.07
CA TYR A 399 -11.04 -38.44 -12.05
C TYR A 399 -10.91 -39.01 -13.48
N LYS A 400 -12.06 -39.30 -14.11
CA LYS A 400 -12.17 -39.84 -15.48
C LYS A 400 -12.41 -38.78 -16.55
N GLY A 401 -12.32 -37.52 -16.15
CA GLY A 401 -12.43 -36.38 -17.02
C GLY A 401 -13.69 -35.55 -16.80
N ASP A 402 -13.48 -34.26 -16.59
CA ASP A 402 -14.44 -33.17 -16.44
C ASP A 402 -13.84 -31.93 -17.13
N SER A 403 -14.67 -31.23 -17.86
CA SER A 403 -14.17 -30.42 -18.95
C SER A 403 -14.06 -28.95 -18.55
N THR A 404 -12.87 -28.33 -18.52
CA THR A 404 -12.85 -26.85 -18.63
C THR A 404 -13.16 -26.45 -20.06
N SER A 405 -14.21 -25.66 -20.23
CA SER A 405 -14.61 -25.11 -21.52
C SER A 405 -13.75 -23.91 -21.91
N THR A 406 -13.03 -23.98 -23.05
CA THR A 406 -12.55 -22.76 -23.73
C THR A 406 -13.57 -22.32 -24.77
N TYR A 407 -13.96 -21.05 -24.70
CA TYR A 407 -14.86 -20.43 -25.68
C TYR A 407 -14.02 -19.67 -26.71
N VAL A 408 -14.09 -20.10 -27.97
CA VAL A 408 -13.61 -19.31 -29.10
C VAL A 408 -14.82 -18.87 -29.89
N SER A 409 -15.11 -17.56 -29.86
CA SER A 409 -16.39 -16.99 -30.34
C SER A 409 -17.61 -17.63 -29.65
N ASP A 410 -18.37 -18.47 -30.36
CA ASP A 410 -19.53 -19.26 -29.89
C ASP A 410 -19.24 -20.77 -29.75
N LYS A 411 -18.04 -21.23 -30.14
CA LYS A 411 -17.71 -22.66 -30.20
C LYS A 411 -16.73 -23.03 -29.09
N LEU A 412 -17.12 -24.07 -28.35
CA LEU A 412 -16.27 -24.80 -27.42
C LEU A 412 -15.12 -25.45 -28.21
N ASN A 413 -13.93 -24.85 -28.20
CA ASN A 413 -12.85 -25.27 -29.10
C ASN A 413 -11.80 -26.19 -28.44
N ASN A 414 -11.62 -26.11 -27.11
CA ASN A 414 -10.74 -27.02 -26.38
C ASN A 414 -11.28 -27.28 -24.97
N ILE A 415 -11.36 -28.56 -24.64
CA ILE A 415 -11.57 -29.02 -23.29
C ILE A 415 -10.18 -29.28 -22.69
N VAL A 416 -9.75 -28.46 -21.73
CA VAL A 416 -8.61 -28.90 -20.91
C VAL A 416 -9.20 -29.73 -19.80
N ASP A 417 -9.04 -31.04 -19.92
CA ASP A 417 -9.52 -31.97 -18.90
C ASP A 417 -8.68 -31.80 -17.63
N ARG A 418 -9.30 -31.26 -16.56
CA ARG A 418 -8.60 -30.97 -15.30
C ARG A 418 -9.51 -31.18 -14.10
N CYS A 419 -9.01 -31.94 -13.15
CA CYS A 419 -9.66 -32.10 -11.86
C CYS A 419 -9.77 -30.75 -11.12
N HIS A 420 -11.01 -30.34 -10.85
CA HIS A 420 -11.38 -29.10 -10.16
C HIS A 420 -11.67 -29.27 -8.67
N TYR A 421 -11.54 -30.48 -8.14
CA TYR A 421 -11.65 -30.70 -6.72
C TYR A 421 -10.61 -29.88 -5.96
N TRP A 422 -11.01 -29.36 -4.80
CA TRP A 422 -10.15 -28.53 -3.96
C TRP A 422 -10.55 -28.65 -2.49
N CYS A 423 -9.59 -28.46 -1.59
CA CYS A 423 -9.83 -28.38 -0.15
C CYS A 423 -9.48 -26.99 0.39
N ARG A 424 -10.11 -26.62 1.50
CA ARG A 424 -10.04 -25.29 2.11
C ARG A 424 -9.11 -25.27 3.32
N VAL A 425 -8.29 -24.23 3.44
CA VAL A 425 -7.53 -23.89 4.66
C VAL A 425 -7.76 -22.44 5.04
N ASN A 426 -8.31 -22.17 6.22
CA ASN A 426 -8.39 -20.81 6.72
C ASN A 426 -7.02 -20.31 7.21
N LEU A 427 -6.50 -19.22 6.63
CA LEU A 427 -5.16 -18.69 6.95
C LEU A 427 -5.05 -18.17 8.40
N GLY A 428 -6.15 -17.63 8.94
CA GLY A 428 -6.28 -17.26 10.36
C GLY A 428 -5.99 -18.43 11.29
N LYS A 429 -6.77 -19.50 11.13
CA LYS A 429 -6.63 -20.75 11.90
C LYS A 429 -5.27 -21.42 11.69
N LEU A 430 -4.70 -21.31 10.49
CA LEU A 430 -3.41 -21.92 10.17
C LEU A 430 -2.28 -21.33 11.05
N PHE A 431 -2.09 -20.00 11.02
CA PHE A 431 -1.11 -19.33 11.89
C PHE A 431 -1.27 -17.82 12.05
N ILE A 432 -2.07 -17.14 11.23
CA ILE A 432 -2.16 -15.68 11.28
C ILE A 432 -2.74 -15.18 12.60
N ASN A 433 -3.76 -15.86 13.15
CA ASN A 433 -4.36 -15.46 14.43
C ASN A 433 -3.35 -15.58 15.58
N LYS A 434 -2.51 -16.62 15.56
CA LYS A 434 -1.42 -16.79 16.54
C LYS A 434 -0.38 -15.68 16.44
N LEU A 435 0.01 -15.28 15.22
CA LEU A 435 0.93 -14.14 15.05
C LEU A 435 0.31 -12.83 15.53
N LEU A 436 -1.00 -12.63 15.31
CA LEU A 436 -1.72 -11.45 15.76
C LEU A 436 -1.84 -11.40 17.29
N GLN A 437 -2.18 -12.52 17.93
CA GLN A 437 -2.22 -12.68 19.38
C GLN A 437 -0.84 -12.46 19.99
N LYS A 438 0.19 -13.14 19.49
CA LYS A 438 1.55 -12.95 19.99
C LYS A 438 2.02 -11.52 19.82
N ARG A 439 1.65 -10.84 18.73
CA ARG A 439 1.98 -9.43 18.54
C ARG A 439 1.34 -8.51 19.59
N SER A 440 0.11 -8.77 20.05
CA SER A 440 -0.56 -7.94 21.05
C SER A 440 0.03 -8.10 22.45
N GLU A 441 0.73 -9.20 22.73
CA GLU A 441 1.46 -9.43 23.99
C GLU A 441 2.68 -8.50 24.17
N TYR A 442 3.16 -7.85 23.11
CA TYR A 442 4.34 -6.99 23.16
C TYR A 442 4.01 -5.52 22.86
N ASP A 443 4.68 -4.62 23.57
CA ASP A 443 4.59 -3.17 23.36
C ASP A 443 4.83 -2.77 21.90
N LYS A 444 4.09 -1.76 21.43
CA LYS A 444 4.28 -1.17 20.10
C LYS A 444 5.76 -0.76 19.95
N LYS A 445 6.37 -1.09 18.80
CA LYS A 445 7.79 -0.82 18.45
C LYS A 445 8.84 -1.62 19.23
N SER A 446 8.45 -2.59 20.07
CA SER A 446 9.39 -3.61 20.56
C SER A 446 9.91 -4.48 19.40
N PRO A 447 11.06 -5.16 19.56
CA PRO A 447 11.60 -6.10 18.58
C PRO A 447 10.58 -7.15 18.13
N TYR A 448 9.98 -7.88 19.08
CA TYR A 448 8.99 -8.92 18.81
C TYR A 448 7.75 -8.36 18.11
N ASN A 449 7.14 -7.28 18.62
CA ASN A 449 5.97 -6.66 17.97
C ASN A 449 6.26 -6.29 16.50
N THR A 450 7.45 -5.73 16.25
CA THR A 450 7.89 -5.31 14.92
C THR A 450 8.09 -6.51 14.00
N PHE A 451 8.73 -7.58 14.48
CA PHE A 451 8.99 -8.78 13.69
C PHE A 451 7.71 -9.57 13.40
N TYR A 452 6.81 -9.74 14.37
CA TYR A 452 5.48 -10.33 14.15
C TYR A 452 4.68 -9.55 13.10
N LYS A 453 4.65 -8.21 13.19
CA LYS A 453 4.03 -7.35 12.16
C LYS A 453 4.66 -7.57 10.79
N LEU A 454 5.98 -7.67 10.72
CA LEU A 454 6.71 -7.93 9.48
C LEU A 454 6.34 -9.28 8.87
N MET A 455 6.27 -10.36 9.66
CA MET A 455 5.85 -11.68 9.18
C MET A 455 4.42 -11.67 8.62
N ILE A 456 3.48 -11.02 9.31
CA ILE A 456 2.08 -10.89 8.86
C ILE A 456 2.01 -10.16 7.52
N ASN A 457 2.61 -8.96 7.44
CA ASN A 457 2.60 -8.16 6.21
C ASN A 457 3.32 -8.87 5.06
N THR A 458 4.40 -9.59 5.37
CA THR A 458 5.15 -10.37 4.37
C THR A 458 4.34 -11.57 3.89
N THR A 459 3.49 -12.18 4.73
CA THR A 459 2.62 -13.29 4.31
C THR A 459 1.67 -12.83 3.22
N TYR A 460 1.05 -11.66 3.39
CA TYR A 460 0.26 -11.02 2.32
C TYR A 460 1.13 -10.77 1.08
N GLY A 461 2.31 -10.16 1.24
CA GLY A 461 3.24 -9.91 0.13
C GLY A 461 3.64 -11.16 -0.65
N VAL A 462 3.79 -12.30 0.04
CA VAL A 462 4.07 -13.61 -0.56
C VAL A 462 2.88 -14.11 -1.38
N LEU A 463 1.65 -14.00 -0.85
CA LEU A 463 0.43 -14.45 -1.52
C LEU A 463 0.15 -13.68 -2.82
N VAL A 464 0.51 -12.40 -2.89
CA VAL A 464 0.33 -11.56 -4.08
C VAL A 464 1.53 -11.55 -5.01
N SER A 465 2.62 -12.24 -4.64
CA SER A 465 3.87 -12.23 -5.38
C SER A 465 3.91 -13.35 -6.40
N LYS A 466 4.38 -13.00 -7.60
CA LYS A 466 4.67 -13.95 -8.69
C LYS A 466 5.86 -14.87 -8.40
N TYR A 467 6.69 -14.56 -7.41
CA TYR A 467 7.96 -15.29 -7.19
C TYR A 467 7.82 -16.54 -6.31
N PHE A 468 6.66 -16.80 -5.71
CA PHE A 468 6.47 -17.90 -4.76
C PHE A 468 5.36 -18.84 -5.22
N ASN A 469 5.55 -20.16 -5.05
CA ASN A 469 4.57 -21.18 -5.47
C ASN A 469 3.24 -21.11 -4.71
N VAL A 470 3.28 -20.61 -3.48
CA VAL A 470 2.11 -20.38 -2.63
C VAL A 470 1.34 -19.11 -3.02
N GLY A 471 1.89 -18.29 -3.92
CA GLY A 471 1.19 -17.12 -4.47
C GLY A 471 -0.10 -17.53 -5.17
N ASN A 472 -1.19 -16.82 -4.88
CA ASN A 472 -2.52 -17.08 -5.44
C ASN A 472 -3.23 -15.76 -5.71
N SER A 473 -3.46 -15.47 -6.99
CA SER A 473 -4.06 -14.22 -7.46
C SER A 473 -5.52 -14.04 -7.04
N VAL A 474 -6.28 -15.13 -6.85
CA VAL A 474 -7.66 -15.07 -6.31
C VAL A 474 -7.62 -14.57 -4.88
N VAL A 475 -6.84 -15.26 -4.04
CA VAL A 475 -6.68 -14.94 -2.61
C VAL A 475 -6.17 -13.51 -2.43
N GLY A 476 -5.13 -13.14 -3.20
CA GLY A 476 -4.55 -11.81 -3.17
C GLY A 476 -5.53 -10.69 -3.49
N ASN A 477 -6.30 -10.83 -4.58
CA ASN A 477 -7.29 -9.83 -4.99
C ASN A 477 -8.45 -9.71 -4.00
N ASN A 478 -8.87 -10.80 -3.34
CA ASN A 478 -9.93 -10.75 -2.33
C ASN A 478 -9.48 -10.03 -1.05
N ILE A 479 -8.25 -10.29 -0.57
CA ILE A 479 -7.70 -9.57 0.59
C ILE A 479 -7.66 -8.05 0.32
N THR A 480 -7.17 -7.63 -0.86
CA THR A 480 -7.09 -6.20 -1.18
C THR A 480 -8.43 -5.59 -1.52
N ALA A 481 -9.34 -6.33 -2.14
CA ALA A 481 -10.68 -5.84 -2.45
C ALA A 481 -11.46 -5.47 -1.19
N ARG A 482 -11.41 -6.29 -0.13
CA ARG A 482 -12.01 -5.94 1.18
C ARG A 482 -11.50 -4.62 1.71
N CYS A 483 -10.17 -4.44 1.74
CA CYS A 483 -9.54 -3.21 2.20
C CYS A 483 -9.92 -2.00 1.32
N ARG A 484 -9.93 -2.16 -0.02
CA ARG A 484 -10.38 -1.12 -0.95
C ARG A 484 -11.83 -0.72 -0.72
N CYS A 485 -12.73 -1.70 -0.51
CA CYS A 485 -14.14 -1.44 -0.27
C CYS A 485 -14.32 -0.70 1.07
N MET A 486 -13.63 -1.13 2.12
CA MET A 486 -13.65 -0.44 3.41
C MET A 486 -13.14 1.00 3.30
N ALA A 487 -12.01 1.22 2.62
CA ALA A 487 -11.49 2.56 2.35
C ALA A 487 -12.48 3.41 1.54
N TRP A 488 -13.21 2.81 0.59
CA TRP A 488 -14.28 3.51 -0.14
C TRP A 488 -15.46 3.88 0.78
N TYR A 489 -15.90 2.99 1.67
CA TYR A 489 -16.94 3.30 2.65
C TYR A 489 -16.51 4.44 3.57
N MET A 490 -15.27 4.42 4.09
CA MET A 490 -14.71 5.50 4.90
C MET A 490 -14.68 6.82 4.12
N GLU A 491 -14.13 6.82 2.90
CA GLU A 491 -14.08 8.02 2.05
C GLU A 491 -15.46 8.63 1.83
N LYS A 492 -16.44 7.81 1.44
CA LYS A 492 -17.77 8.29 1.07
C LYS A 492 -18.64 8.61 2.27
N GLY A 493 -18.56 7.84 3.35
CA GLY A 493 -19.36 8.06 4.55
C GLY A 493 -18.84 9.22 5.41
N LEU A 494 -17.52 9.44 5.42
CA LEU A 494 -16.88 10.48 6.22
C LEU A 494 -16.58 11.76 5.43
N ASN A 495 -16.95 11.81 4.16
CA ASN A 495 -16.60 12.92 3.26
C ASN A 495 -15.08 13.17 3.19
N GLY A 496 -14.31 12.07 3.21
CA GLY A 496 -12.85 12.10 3.22
C GLY A 496 -12.27 12.80 1.98
N VAL A 497 -11.16 13.51 2.19
CA VAL A 497 -10.50 14.32 1.14
C VAL A 497 -9.83 13.42 0.11
N GLN A 498 -8.97 12.53 0.60
CA GLN A 498 -8.27 11.54 -0.21
C GLN A 498 -8.12 10.23 0.58
N THR A 499 -8.16 9.10 -0.13
CA THR A 499 -7.84 7.79 0.42
C THR A 499 -6.45 7.34 0.00
N ILE A 500 -5.71 6.77 0.95
CA ILE A 500 -4.37 6.23 0.70
C ILE A 500 -4.28 4.84 1.35
N THR A 501 -4.42 3.82 0.52
CA THR A 501 -4.49 2.40 0.89
C THR A 501 -5.69 2.10 1.80
N ASP A 502 -5.50 2.29 3.11
CA ASP A 502 -6.33 1.86 4.21
C ASP A 502 -6.79 3.01 5.12
N GLY A 503 -6.48 4.26 4.76
CA GLY A 503 -6.87 5.43 5.55
C GLY A 503 -7.27 6.65 4.73
N CYS A 504 -7.85 7.62 5.42
CA CYS A 504 -8.23 8.93 4.87
C CYS A 504 -8.23 10.01 5.95
N VAL A 505 -8.11 11.27 5.51
CA VAL A 505 -8.32 12.44 6.36
C VAL A 505 -9.74 12.99 6.14
N PHE A 506 -10.46 13.24 7.23
CA PHE A 506 -11.82 13.79 7.20
C PHE A 506 -12.06 14.82 8.30
N GLU A 507 -13.22 15.49 8.23
CA GLU A 507 -13.67 16.53 9.15
C GLU A 507 -14.80 15.96 10.04
N LEU A 508 -14.64 15.99 11.37
CA LEU A 508 -15.65 15.43 12.30
C LEU A 508 -17.02 16.12 12.20
N ASP A 509 -17.04 17.41 11.86
CA ASP A 509 -18.22 18.24 11.70
C ASP A 509 -18.83 18.23 10.29
N ASN A 510 -18.31 17.40 9.38
CA ASN A 510 -18.66 17.45 7.96
C ASN A 510 -18.75 16.05 7.34
N VAL A 511 -19.36 15.09 8.04
CA VAL A 511 -19.58 13.72 7.56
C VAL A 511 -20.93 13.58 6.83
N VAL A 512 -21.08 12.56 5.98
CA VAL A 512 -22.23 12.44 5.08
C VAL A 512 -23.46 11.88 5.81
N PHE A 513 -24.62 12.54 5.68
CA PHE A 513 -25.91 12.02 6.17
C PHE A 513 -26.97 11.97 5.06
N PRO A 514 -27.87 10.97 5.10
CA PRO A 514 -29.00 10.89 4.16
C PRO A 514 -30.03 12.00 4.41
N VAL A 515 -30.44 12.72 3.36
CA VAL A 515 -31.53 13.73 3.47
C VAL A 515 -32.87 13.03 3.64
N SER A 516 -33.64 13.37 4.69
CA SER A 516 -35.03 12.92 4.90
C SER A 516 -35.22 11.40 4.74
N SER A 517 -34.34 10.60 5.35
CA SER A 517 -34.34 9.12 5.28
C SER A 517 -34.15 8.55 3.88
N ARG A 518 -33.70 9.34 2.89
CA ARG A 518 -33.41 8.85 1.54
C ARG A 518 -32.17 7.98 1.55
N ARG A 519 -32.24 6.86 0.86
CA ARG A 519 -31.09 5.97 0.70
C ARG A 519 -29.96 6.63 -0.10
N LEU A 520 -28.75 6.56 0.45
CA LEU A 520 -27.52 6.89 -0.26
C LEU A 520 -27.18 5.78 -1.25
N THR A 521 -26.74 6.20 -2.44
CA THR A 521 -26.40 5.28 -3.53
C THR A 521 -25.06 5.67 -4.11
N ALA A 522 -24.30 4.70 -4.61
CA ALA A 522 -22.98 4.94 -5.20
C ALA A 522 -23.00 6.10 -6.22
N ASN A 523 -23.93 6.08 -7.18
CA ASN A 523 -24.13 7.17 -8.15
C ASN A 523 -24.21 8.58 -7.52
N ASN A 524 -24.98 8.75 -6.44
CA ASN A 524 -25.18 10.07 -5.84
C ASN A 524 -24.02 10.48 -4.92
N LEU A 525 -23.30 9.50 -4.37
CA LEU A 525 -22.06 9.76 -3.64
C LEU A 525 -21.00 10.28 -4.61
N VAL A 526 -20.85 9.67 -5.79
CA VAL A 526 -19.93 10.18 -6.84
C VAL A 526 -20.36 11.57 -7.34
N LYS A 527 -21.64 11.73 -7.71
CA LYS A 527 -22.16 13.03 -8.18
C LYS A 527 -22.08 14.13 -7.12
N GLY A 528 -22.12 13.77 -5.83
CA GLY A 528 -22.03 14.70 -4.71
C GLY A 528 -20.77 15.58 -4.72
N TYR A 529 -19.69 15.08 -5.33
CA TYR A 529 -18.42 15.78 -5.49
C TYR A 529 -18.32 16.53 -6.83
N SER A 530 -19.21 16.25 -7.78
CA SER A 530 -19.30 17.03 -9.01
C SER A 530 -20.03 18.35 -8.75
N LYS A 531 -19.55 19.46 -9.32
CA LYS A 531 -20.19 20.79 -9.27
C LYS A 531 -21.53 20.86 -10.05
N THR A 532 -22.13 19.73 -10.43
CA THR A 532 -23.38 19.72 -11.20
C THR A 532 -24.57 20.09 -10.30
N LYS A 533 -25.48 20.93 -10.81
CA LYS A 533 -26.63 21.50 -10.06
C LYS A 533 -27.70 20.48 -9.62
N ASP A 534 -27.49 19.19 -9.85
CA ASP A 534 -28.49 18.16 -9.54
C ASP A 534 -28.49 17.81 -8.05
N VAL A 535 -29.68 17.94 -7.45
CA VAL A 535 -30.06 17.77 -6.05
C VAL A 535 -29.24 16.70 -5.32
N LYS A 536 -28.30 17.13 -4.46
CA LYS A 536 -27.62 16.24 -3.51
C LYS A 536 -28.67 15.48 -2.70
N ARG A 537 -28.60 14.14 -2.68
CA ARG A 537 -29.45 13.30 -1.80
C ARG A 537 -28.83 13.10 -0.41
N TRP A 538 -27.74 13.79 -0.15
CA TRP A 538 -27.05 13.83 1.11
C TRP A 538 -26.78 15.29 1.48
N TYR A 539 -26.59 15.50 2.77
CA TYR A 539 -26.03 16.71 3.34
C TYR A 539 -24.85 16.31 4.21
N THR A 540 -24.09 17.29 4.67
CA THR A 540 -23.09 17.05 5.70
C THR A 540 -23.56 17.60 7.02
N ASP A 541 -23.18 16.90 8.09
CA ASP A 541 -23.45 17.31 9.46
C ASP A 541 -22.33 16.81 10.36
N LYS A 542 -22.40 17.14 11.64
CA LYS A 542 -21.46 16.64 12.61
C LYS A 542 -21.71 15.18 12.97
N LEU A 543 -20.62 14.43 13.09
CA LEU A 543 -20.67 13.06 13.58
C LEU A 543 -21.22 13.06 15.01
N LYS A 544 -22.19 12.20 15.30
CA LYS A 544 -22.69 12.04 16.68
C LYS A 544 -21.69 11.23 17.49
N ILE A 545 -20.87 11.90 18.30
CA ILE A 545 -19.85 11.27 19.14
C ILE A 545 -20.44 11.00 20.52
N ASN A 546 -20.41 9.74 20.94
CA ASN A 546 -21.00 9.31 22.20
C ASN A 546 -19.93 9.22 23.29
N LEU A 547 -20.23 9.79 24.46
CA LEU A 547 -19.45 9.54 25.68
C LEU A 547 -19.72 8.10 26.14
N ARG A 548 -18.64 7.32 26.30
CA ARG A 548 -18.68 5.99 26.91
C ARG A 548 -17.93 6.07 28.25
N ARG A 549 -18.34 5.31 29.28
CA ARG A 549 -17.50 5.12 30.48
C ARG A 549 -16.93 3.71 30.48
N LYS A 550 -15.65 3.63 30.84
CA LYS A 550 -14.94 2.37 31.05
C LYS A 550 -14.82 2.11 32.54
N ILE A 551 -15.26 0.96 32.99
CA ILE A 551 -15.20 0.54 34.38
C ILE A 551 -14.30 -0.70 34.43
N LYS A 552 -13.20 -0.63 35.18
CA LYS A 552 -12.29 -1.77 35.34
C LYS A 552 -12.68 -2.52 36.62
N LEU A 553 -12.82 -3.83 36.48
CA LEU A 553 -13.17 -4.74 37.57
C LEU A 553 -11.91 -5.46 38.05
N ASP A 554 -11.80 -5.74 39.35
CA ASP A 554 -10.64 -6.39 40.00
C ASP A 554 -10.27 -7.77 39.45
N SER A 555 -11.22 -8.44 38.81
CA SER A 555 -10.98 -9.72 38.13
C SER A 555 -10.35 -9.58 36.74
N GLY A 556 -9.92 -8.36 36.36
CA GLY A 556 -9.26 -8.07 35.09
C GLY A 556 -10.21 -7.76 33.93
N TYR A 557 -11.52 -7.63 34.19
CA TYR A 557 -12.53 -7.33 33.18
C TYR A 557 -12.77 -5.83 33.01
N GLU A 558 -13.28 -5.45 31.84
CA GLU A 558 -13.60 -4.06 31.50
C GLU A 558 -15.07 -3.96 31.05
N LEU A 559 -15.84 -3.04 31.62
CA LEU A 559 -17.24 -2.77 31.28
C LEU A 559 -17.36 -1.42 30.58
N PHE A 560 -18.05 -1.37 29.44
CA PHE A 560 -18.27 -0.15 28.67
C PHE A 560 -19.76 0.25 28.71
N ILE A 561 -20.06 1.45 29.22
CA ILE A 561 -21.44 1.98 29.32
C ILE A 561 -21.60 3.16 28.36
N LYS A 562 -22.52 3.05 27.39
CA LYS A 562 -22.91 4.15 26.49
C LYS A 562 -24.04 4.98 27.10
N PHE A 563 -23.81 6.27 27.36
CA PHE A 563 -24.73 7.11 28.14
C PHE A 563 -25.99 7.58 27.40
N GLU A 564 -25.98 7.61 26.07
CA GLU A 564 -27.14 8.08 25.32
C GLU A 564 -28.16 6.98 24.99
N ASP A 565 -27.84 5.68 25.15
CA ASP A 565 -28.71 4.54 24.79
C ASP A 565 -28.76 3.38 25.83
N LEU A 566 -28.09 3.52 27.00
CA LEU A 566 -27.93 2.46 28.00
C LEU A 566 -27.58 1.06 27.42
N LYS A 567 -26.85 1.05 26.31
CA LYS A 567 -26.24 -0.18 25.80
C LYS A 567 -24.99 -0.47 26.60
N VAL A 568 -24.96 -1.66 27.15
CA VAL A 568 -23.84 -2.21 27.90
C VAL A 568 -23.34 -3.42 27.11
N ASP A 569 -22.07 -3.41 26.74
CA ASP A 569 -21.40 -4.53 26.07
C ASP A 569 -20.53 -5.28 27.10
N TYR A 570 -20.49 -6.61 27.01
CA TYR A 570 -19.95 -7.48 28.06
C TYR A 570 -19.01 -8.55 27.53
N GLU A 571 -18.03 -8.95 28.35
CA GLU A 571 -17.16 -10.11 28.12
C GLU A 571 -17.45 -11.31 29.06
N SER A 572 -18.49 -11.28 29.92
CA SER A 572 -18.75 -12.32 30.95
C SER A 572 -20.21 -12.81 31.01
N ASP A 573 -20.40 -14.10 31.27
CA ASP A 573 -21.71 -14.76 31.44
C ASP A 573 -22.45 -14.32 32.72
N TYR A 574 -21.75 -13.82 33.75
CA TYR A 574 -22.37 -13.30 34.98
C TYR A 574 -23.24 -12.06 34.71
N PHE A 575 -22.81 -11.21 33.79
CA PHE A 575 -23.57 -10.00 33.43
C PHE A 575 -24.76 -10.29 32.51
N LYS A 576 -24.76 -11.43 31.80
CA LYS A 576 -25.98 -11.89 31.10
C LYS A 576 -27.09 -12.22 32.10
N GLU A 577 -26.77 -12.84 33.23
CA GLU A 577 -27.76 -13.08 34.29
C GLU A 577 -28.29 -11.76 34.89
N PHE A 578 -27.43 -10.76 35.10
CA PHE A 578 -27.85 -9.44 35.57
C PHE A 578 -28.80 -8.73 34.59
N LEU A 579 -28.51 -8.78 33.29
CA LEU A 579 -29.38 -8.25 32.23
C LEU A 579 -30.77 -8.91 32.18
N GLU A 580 -30.87 -10.15 32.61
CA GLU A 580 -32.14 -10.89 32.64
C GLU A 580 -32.99 -10.59 33.89
N THR A 581 -32.44 -9.84 34.87
CA THR A 581 -33.18 -9.41 36.06
C THR A 581 -34.32 -8.48 35.72
N ASP A 582 -35.43 -8.60 36.44
CA ASP A 582 -36.61 -7.73 36.26
C ASP A 582 -36.30 -6.26 36.61
N TYR A 583 -35.24 -6.03 37.40
CA TYR A 583 -34.78 -4.69 37.73
C TYR A 583 -34.04 -4.01 36.56
N TYR A 584 -33.12 -4.69 35.86
CA TYR A 584 -32.51 -4.14 34.64
C TYR A 584 -33.58 -3.89 33.57
N LYS A 585 -34.57 -4.79 33.43
CA LYS A 585 -35.72 -4.56 32.54
C LYS A 585 -36.50 -3.30 32.94
N SER A 586 -36.70 -3.04 34.23
CA SER A 586 -37.35 -1.80 34.70
C SER A 586 -36.54 -0.54 34.41
N LEU A 587 -35.20 -0.58 34.59
CA LEU A 587 -34.32 0.53 34.20
C LEU A 587 -34.37 0.75 32.69
N LYS A 588 -34.37 -0.33 31.90
CA LYS A 588 -34.50 -0.22 30.45
C LYS A 588 -35.85 0.37 30.03
N ASP A 589 -36.95 -0.06 30.65
CA ASP A 589 -38.29 0.50 30.42
C ASP A 589 -38.37 1.98 30.83
N ASP A 590 -37.78 2.35 31.96
CA ASP A 590 -37.69 3.74 32.42
C ASP A 590 -36.91 4.59 31.40
N TYR A 591 -35.77 4.10 30.92
CA TYR A 591 -34.99 4.75 29.88
C TYR A 591 -35.74 4.86 28.55
N ASP A 592 -36.41 3.79 28.09
CA ASP A 592 -37.20 3.76 26.86
C ASP A 592 -38.40 4.74 26.95
N ASN A 593 -38.86 5.05 28.17
CA ASN A 593 -39.86 6.08 28.46
C ASN A 593 -39.27 7.49 28.70
N GLY A 594 -37.97 7.68 28.46
CA GLY A 594 -37.29 8.97 28.54
C GLY A 594 -36.87 9.38 29.96
N VAL A 595 -36.88 8.46 30.93
CA VAL A 595 -36.37 8.72 32.28
C VAL A 595 -34.84 8.71 32.26
N ARG A 596 -34.22 9.76 32.81
CA ARG A 596 -32.77 9.88 32.88
C ARG A 596 -32.23 8.96 33.97
N ILE A 597 -31.47 7.95 33.58
CA ILE A 597 -30.81 7.02 34.50
C ILE A 597 -29.42 7.52 34.82
N THR A 598 -29.13 7.66 36.12
CA THR A 598 -27.85 8.14 36.61
C THR A 598 -26.91 6.99 36.97
N TYR A 599 -25.63 7.30 37.12
CA TYR A 599 -24.63 6.34 37.61
C TYR A 599 -24.99 5.79 39.00
N GLU A 600 -25.57 6.62 39.86
CA GLU A 600 -26.07 6.21 41.18
C GLU A 600 -27.21 5.19 41.09
N ASP A 601 -28.04 5.26 40.05
CA ASP A 601 -29.15 4.33 39.86
C ASP A 601 -28.65 2.95 39.41
N LEU A 602 -27.60 2.93 38.56
CA LEU A 602 -26.86 1.71 38.20
C LEU A 602 -26.07 1.14 39.38
N ARG A 603 -25.41 1.99 40.17
CA ARG A 603 -24.63 1.59 41.37
C ARG A 603 -25.49 0.87 42.40
N LYS A 604 -26.69 1.39 42.70
CA LYS A 604 -27.64 0.77 43.64
C LYS A 604 -28.18 -0.58 43.19
N SER A 605 -28.02 -0.91 41.91
CA SER A 605 -28.64 -2.08 41.29
C SER A 605 -27.76 -3.31 41.24
N LEU A 606 -26.44 -3.15 41.40
CA LEU A 606 -25.49 -4.26 41.35
C LEU A 606 -25.49 -4.99 42.71
N PRO A 607 -25.55 -6.34 42.74
CA PRO A 607 -25.68 -7.12 43.98
C PRO A 607 -24.32 -7.30 44.66
N ILE A 608 -23.64 -6.19 44.94
CA ILE A 608 -22.31 -6.13 45.51
C ILE A 608 -22.41 -5.23 46.76
N SER A 609 -21.77 -5.63 47.87
CA SER A 609 -21.79 -4.82 49.09
C SER A 609 -21.12 -3.46 48.85
N ASP A 610 -21.52 -2.39 49.54
CA ASP A 610 -20.95 -1.05 49.35
C ASP A 610 -19.43 -1.01 49.56
N ASP A 611 -18.91 -1.87 50.44
CA ASP A 611 -17.48 -2.01 50.72
C ASP A 611 -16.76 -2.78 49.58
N ASP A 612 -17.35 -3.86 49.06
CA ASP A 612 -16.79 -4.60 47.92
C ASP A 612 -16.88 -3.80 46.61
N PHE A 613 -17.91 -2.95 46.44
CA PHE A 613 -18.10 -2.16 45.21
C PHE A 613 -17.05 -1.05 45.07
N GLN A 614 -16.62 -0.47 46.19
CA GLN A 614 -15.66 0.63 46.21
C GLN A 614 -14.21 0.12 46.11
N ASP A 615 -13.95 -1.08 46.63
CA ASP A 615 -12.62 -1.72 46.58
C ASP A 615 -12.37 -2.49 45.27
N ASN A 616 -13.40 -2.95 44.54
CA ASN A 616 -13.25 -3.76 43.32
C ASN A 616 -13.46 -3.01 41.97
N ILE A 617 -13.64 -1.69 42.00
CA ILE A 617 -13.91 -0.86 40.82
C ILE A 617 -12.96 0.33 40.75
N ASP A 618 -11.97 0.22 39.87
CA ASP A 618 -11.26 1.41 39.38
C ASP A 618 -12.14 2.06 38.29
N MET A 619 -12.78 3.20 38.63
CA MET A 619 -13.39 4.05 37.61
C MET A 619 -12.29 4.61 36.71
N ILE A 620 -12.26 4.14 35.46
CA ILE A 620 -11.43 4.77 34.44
C ILE A 620 -12.26 5.90 33.80
N GLU A 621 -11.61 7.05 33.62
CA GLU A 621 -12.18 8.25 33.01
C GLU A 621 -13.08 7.95 31.80
N GLY A 622 -14.07 8.82 31.56
CA GLY A 622 -14.93 8.74 30.38
C GLY A 622 -14.08 8.55 29.10
N CYS A 623 -14.23 7.41 28.46
CA CYS A 623 -13.49 7.08 27.25
C CYS A 623 -14.34 7.44 26.04
N TYR A 624 -13.74 8.14 25.08
CA TYR A 624 -14.36 8.43 23.81
C TYR A 624 -13.90 7.38 22.82
N SER A 625 -14.84 6.74 22.11
CA SER A 625 -14.52 5.83 21.02
C SER A 625 -15.05 6.41 19.72
N ILE A 626 -14.34 7.41 19.21
CA ILE A 626 -14.67 8.06 17.94
C ILE A 626 -14.61 7.01 16.82
N GLU A 627 -13.70 6.05 16.91
CA GLU A 627 -13.62 4.90 16.01
C GLU A 627 -14.92 4.10 15.96
N ASP A 628 -15.53 3.82 17.11
CA ASP A 628 -16.82 3.09 17.16
C ASP A 628 -17.97 3.94 16.62
N ASP A 629 -18.01 5.24 16.96
CA ASP A 629 -19.02 6.16 16.41
C ASP A 629 -18.90 6.30 14.89
N VAL A 630 -17.67 6.31 14.37
CA VAL A 630 -17.40 6.25 12.93
C VAL A 630 -17.90 4.94 12.35
N LEU A 631 -17.61 3.79 12.96
CA LEU A 631 -18.09 2.49 12.47
C LEU A 631 -19.61 2.40 12.47
N ASP A 632 -20.26 2.87 13.53
CA ASP A 632 -21.73 2.91 13.63
C ASP A 632 -22.33 3.81 12.55
N HIS A 633 -21.73 4.99 12.33
CA HIS A 633 -22.11 5.88 11.24
C HIS A 633 -21.98 5.20 9.86
N LEU A 634 -20.85 4.53 9.59
CA LEU A 634 -20.64 3.80 8.35
C LEU A 634 -21.64 2.65 8.18
N ARG A 635 -21.91 1.88 9.24
CA ARG A 635 -22.92 0.81 9.25
C ARG A 635 -24.31 1.34 8.94
N ASN A 636 -24.67 2.51 9.48
CA ASN A 636 -25.95 3.16 9.21
C ASN A 636 -26.08 3.62 7.75
N ILE A 637 -25.02 4.17 7.17
CA ILE A 637 -25.00 4.63 5.77
C ILE A 637 -25.00 3.44 4.79
N PHE A 638 -24.30 2.36 5.15
CA PHE A 638 -24.10 1.19 4.31
C PHE A 638 -24.65 -0.09 5.00
N PRO A 639 -25.97 -0.22 5.19
CA PRO A 639 -26.58 -1.21 6.10
C PRO A 639 -26.56 -2.67 5.64
N LYS A 640 -25.99 -2.97 4.46
CA LYS A 640 -26.16 -4.28 3.79
C LYS A 640 -24.87 -4.83 3.18
N VAL A 641 -23.71 -4.31 3.56
CA VAL A 641 -22.42 -4.75 3.03
C VAL A 641 -21.71 -5.61 4.07
N LYS A 642 -21.24 -6.80 3.68
CA LYS A 642 -20.67 -7.78 4.62
C LYS A 642 -19.48 -7.23 5.41
N VAL A 643 -18.61 -6.47 4.74
CA VAL A 643 -17.42 -5.86 5.36
C VAL A 643 -17.71 -5.08 6.65
N LEU A 644 -18.89 -4.45 6.77
CA LEU A 644 -19.27 -3.65 7.94
C LEU A 644 -20.17 -4.40 8.95
N HIS A 645 -20.81 -5.50 8.53
CA HIS A 645 -21.93 -6.12 9.26
C HIS A 645 -21.78 -7.61 9.52
N GLU A 646 -20.91 -8.32 8.79
CA GLU A 646 -20.73 -9.76 9.01
C GLU A 646 -19.95 -9.99 10.30
N ASN A 647 -20.51 -10.83 11.17
CA ASN A 647 -19.90 -11.15 12.44
C ASN A 647 -18.70 -12.07 12.23
N ILE A 648 -17.57 -11.71 12.83
CA ILE A 648 -16.35 -12.50 12.83
C ILE A 648 -15.89 -12.73 14.26
N ILE A 649 -15.11 -13.78 14.48
CA ILE A 649 -14.38 -13.94 15.73
C ILE A 649 -13.07 -13.16 15.60
N ASN A 650 -12.84 -12.21 16.49
CA ASN A 650 -11.64 -11.39 16.51
C ASN A 650 -10.42 -12.19 17.02
N ASN A 651 -9.29 -11.51 17.23
CA ASN A 651 -8.05 -12.19 17.60
C ASN A 651 -8.08 -12.73 19.05
N ASP A 652 -8.97 -12.17 19.87
CA ASP A 652 -9.14 -12.44 21.28
C ASP A 652 -10.24 -13.49 21.53
N GLY A 653 -10.83 -14.03 20.44
CA GLY A 653 -11.91 -15.02 20.53
C GLY A 653 -13.30 -14.41 20.71
N VAL A 654 -13.42 -13.08 20.66
CA VAL A 654 -14.68 -12.34 20.88
C VAL A 654 -15.37 -12.05 19.55
N GLU A 655 -16.70 -12.12 19.54
CA GLU A 655 -17.50 -11.76 18.37
C GLU A 655 -17.39 -10.25 18.07
N GLN A 656 -17.12 -9.92 16.81
CA GLN A 656 -16.97 -8.55 16.33
C GLN A 656 -17.87 -8.36 15.10
N VAL A 657 -18.66 -7.29 15.10
CA VAL A 657 -19.50 -6.91 13.94
C VAL A 657 -18.63 -6.27 12.86
N GLY A 658 -18.63 -6.84 11.66
CA GLY A 658 -17.81 -6.37 10.54
C GLY A 658 -16.35 -6.84 10.61
N TYR A 659 -15.66 -6.78 9.48
CA TYR A 659 -14.32 -7.37 9.34
C TYR A 659 -13.20 -6.56 9.98
N TYR A 660 -13.40 -5.26 10.15
CA TYR A 660 -12.35 -4.31 10.48
C TYR A 660 -12.70 -3.45 11.69
N THR A 661 -11.68 -3.13 12.48
CA THR A 661 -11.69 -2.01 13.42
C THR A 661 -10.90 -0.85 12.84
N LEU A 662 -11.09 0.35 13.39
CA LEU A 662 -10.40 1.57 12.96
C LEU A 662 -9.37 1.99 14.00
N GLU A 663 -8.41 2.81 13.59
CA GLU A 663 -7.41 3.44 14.47
C GLU A 663 -7.25 4.89 14.04
N ILE A 664 -7.60 5.84 14.91
CA ILE A 664 -7.25 7.24 14.70
C ILE A 664 -5.76 7.39 14.94
N LYS A 665 -5.05 7.88 13.94
CA LYS A 665 -3.62 8.18 14.04
C LYS A 665 -3.38 9.49 14.75
N ARG A 666 -4.18 10.50 14.44
CA ARG A 666 -4.04 11.86 14.97
C ARG A 666 -5.25 12.73 14.63
N PHE A 667 -5.35 13.82 15.36
CA PHE A 667 -6.18 14.97 15.08
C PHE A 667 -5.30 16.08 14.51
N ALA A 668 -5.85 16.97 13.68
CA ALA A 668 -5.14 18.13 13.17
C ALA A 668 -6.05 19.36 13.08
N ASN A 669 -5.43 20.53 13.23
CA ASN A 669 -6.12 21.81 13.07
C ASN A 669 -6.18 22.22 11.59
N GLU A 670 -5.15 21.87 10.82
CA GLU A 670 -5.06 22.24 9.41
C GLU A 670 -4.59 21.05 8.57
N GLY A 671 -5.15 20.93 7.36
CA GLY A 671 -4.76 19.97 6.35
C GLY A 671 -4.57 20.66 5.01
N VAL A 672 -3.44 20.43 4.36
CA VAL A 672 -3.15 20.87 2.99
C VAL A 672 -3.04 19.63 2.10
N PHE A 673 -3.64 19.64 0.92
CA PHE A 673 -3.75 18.46 0.07
C PHE A 673 -3.29 18.75 -1.36
N HIS A 674 -2.60 17.78 -1.97
CA HIS A 674 -2.05 17.88 -3.31
C HIS A 674 -1.97 16.49 -3.97
N GLY A 675 -2.39 16.36 -5.23
CA GLY A 675 -2.33 15.09 -5.93
C GLY A 675 -3.28 14.03 -5.36
N ASN A 676 -2.94 12.75 -5.53
CA ASN A 676 -3.75 11.62 -5.00
C ASN A 676 -3.37 11.17 -3.59
N ALA A 677 -2.19 11.57 -3.10
CA ALA A 677 -1.63 11.01 -1.88
C ALA A 677 -0.61 11.93 -1.20
N ASN A 678 -0.58 13.22 -1.55
CA ASN A 678 0.32 14.17 -0.91
C ASN A 678 -0.50 15.07 0.01
N TYR A 679 0.02 15.31 1.20
CA TYR A 679 -0.63 16.18 2.16
C TYR A 679 0.34 16.69 3.22
N LYS A 680 -0.10 17.76 3.89
CA LYS A 680 0.44 18.25 5.13
C LYS A 680 -0.66 18.26 6.17
N LEU A 681 -0.37 17.82 7.40
CA LEU A 681 -1.23 18.05 8.58
C LEU A 681 -0.47 18.90 9.59
N SER A 682 -1.11 19.96 10.09
CA SER A 682 -0.53 20.88 11.06
C SER A 682 -1.33 21.00 12.35
N GLY A 683 -0.62 21.30 13.43
CA GLY A 683 -1.20 21.34 14.77
C GLY A 683 -1.68 19.95 15.19
N CYS A 684 -0.87 18.94 14.87
CA CYS A 684 -1.23 17.55 15.07
C CYS A 684 -1.28 17.20 16.55
N LYS A 685 -2.29 16.44 16.96
CA LYS A 685 -2.43 15.91 18.32
C LYS A 685 -2.76 14.42 18.30
N GLU A 686 -2.29 13.68 19.30
CA GLU A 686 -2.54 12.25 19.46
C GLU A 686 -3.16 11.99 20.84
N ILE A 687 -4.02 10.97 20.95
CA ILE A 687 -4.50 10.52 22.26
C ILE A 687 -3.48 9.53 22.83
N LYS A 688 -2.89 9.87 23.97
CA LYS A 688 -1.98 8.99 24.73
C LYS A 688 -2.46 8.89 26.17
N LYS A 689 -2.81 7.67 26.60
CA LYS A 689 -3.33 7.40 27.95
C LYS A 689 -4.49 8.34 28.32
N GLY A 690 -5.50 8.42 27.44
CA GLY A 690 -6.68 9.28 27.63
C GLY A 690 -6.46 10.77 27.37
N ASN A 691 -5.21 11.23 27.27
CA ASN A 691 -4.87 12.64 27.15
C ASN A 691 -4.52 13.04 25.72
N LEU A 692 -4.97 14.21 25.31
CA LEU A 692 -4.61 14.80 24.02
C LEU A 692 -3.23 15.46 24.16
N VAL A 693 -2.24 14.95 23.42
CA VAL A 693 -0.86 15.47 23.45
C VAL A 693 -0.45 15.97 22.08
N ASP A 694 0.39 16.99 22.04
CA ASP A 694 0.95 17.48 20.79
C ASP A 694 1.80 16.40 20.11
N SER A 695 1.77 16.43 18.78
CA SER A 695 2.55 15.56 17.90
C SER A 695 3.07 16.37 16.73
N GLU A 696 4.10 15.85 16.07
CA GLU A 696 4.76 16.57 14.98
C GLU A 696 3.82 16.75 13.77
N ASP A 697 4.00 17.89 13.10
CA ASP A 697 3.40 18.14 11.81
C ASP A 697 3.84 17.07 10.79
N VAL A 698 2.90 16.65 9.96
CA VAL A 698 3.11 15.53 9.04
C VAL A 698 3.21 16.07 7.64
N TYR A 699 4.30 15.75 6.94
CA TYR A 699 4.49 16.06 5.52
C TYR A 699 4.61 14.77 4.72
N LYS A 700 3.74 14.57 3.73
CA LYS A 700 3.78 13.44 2.80
C LYS A 700 3.75 13.96 1.37
N MET A 701 4.78 13.66 0.58
CA MET A 701 4.79 13.90 -0.85
C MET A 701 5.48 12.73 -1.56
N ARG A 702 4.72 11.85 -2.21
CA ARG A 702 5.26 10.67 -2.89
C ARG A 702 6.18 11.08 -4.04
N GLY A 703 7.33 10.41 -4.14
CA GLY A 703 8.35 10.74 -5.13
C GLY A 703 9.26 11.90 -4.73
N TYR A 704 9.12 12.45 -3.53
CA TYR A 704 10.07 13.43 -3.00
C TYR A 704 10.53 12.90 -1.66
N LYS A 705 11.85 12.79 -1.51
CA LYS A 705 12.41 12.46 -0.19
C LYS A 705 12.27 13.68 0.69
N SER A 706 12.03 13.46 1.98
CA SER A 706 12.18 14.49 3.02
C SER A 706 13.63 14.92 3.20
N ASP A 707 14.57 14.17 2.62
CA ASP A 707 16.00 14.41 2.69
C ASP A 707 16.35 15.74 2.00
N LYS A 708 17.37 16.40 2.56
CA LYS A 708 17.87 17.71 2.16
C LYS A 708 18.25 17.72 0.69
N CYS A 709 17.68 18.65 -0.07
CA CYS A 709 18.10 18.95 -1.42
C CYS A 709 18.83 20.30 -1.42
N PHE A 710 19.82 20.46 -2.30
CA PHE A 710 20.51 21.74 -2.49
C PHE A 710 19.86 22.50 -3.63
N VAL A 711 19.63 23.80 -3.42
CA VAL A 711 19.16 24.73 -4.43
C VAL A 711 20.35 25.45 -5.04
N ILE A 712 20.30 25.67 -6.35
CA ILE A 712 21.31 26.44 -7.07
C ILE A 712 20.81 27.90 -7.14
N ASN A 713 21.42 28.78 -6.34
CA ASN A 713 21.01 30.19 -6.22
C ASN A 713 21.76 31.15 -7.18
N ASP A 714 22.85 30.73 -7.82
CA ASP A 714 23.68 31.66 -8.58
C ASP A 714 23.24 31.73 -10.06
N TYR A 715 22.49 32.78 -10.38
CA TYR A 715 22.02 33.12 -11.72
C TYR A 715 22.89 34.21 -12.40
N GLU A 716 23.78 34.88 -11.66
CA GLU A 716 24.47 36.10 -12.11
C GLU A 716 25.93 35.89 -12.49
N ASN A 717 26.58 34.83 -12.02
CA ASN A 717 27.88 34.46 -12.55
C ASN A 717 27.70 33.69 -13.85
N GLU A 718 28.28 34.20 -14.95
CA GLU A 718 28.58 33.40 -16.14
C GLU A 718 28.99 32.01 -15.66
N VAL A 719 28.39 30.96 -16.22
CA VAL A 719 28.71 29.56 -15.92
C VAL A 719 30.18 29.33 -16.28
N GLY A 720 31.07 29.75 -15.38
CA GLY A 720 32.47 29.47 -15.37
C GLY A 720 32.59 27.99 -15.16
N LEU A 721 32.88 27.32 -16.27
CA LEU A 721 33.30 25.95 -16.40
C LEU A 721 34.28 25.60 -15.25
N LEU A 722 33.77 24.97 -14.20
CA LEU A 722 34.62 24.33 -13.20
C LEU A 722 34.90 22.91 -13.71
N GLU A 723 36.18 22.59 -13.89
CA GLU A 723 36.66 21.29 -14.33
C GLU A 723 36.28 20.20 -13.30
N ASP A 724 36.23 18.95 -13.78
CA ASP A 724 35.61 17.73 -13.21
C ASP A 724 35.81 17.47 -11.69
N ASP A 725 36.78 18.10 -11.01
CA ASP A 725 37.10 17.88 -9.60
C ASP A 725 36.55 18.99 -8.65
N ASP A 726 36.29 20.22 -9.12
CA ASP A 726 35.94 21.35 -8.25
C ASP A 726 34.44 21.51 -7.97
N PHE A 727 33.56 20.91 -8.79
CA PHE A 727 32.11 20.92 -8.50
C PHE A 727 31.77 20.11 -7.24
N TYR A 728 32.63 19.17 -6.85
CA TYR A 728 32.42 18.34 -5.66
C TYR A 728 33.06 18.90 -4.38
N ASP A 729 34.05 19.80 -4.49
CA ASP A 729 34.76 20.42 -3.36
C ASP A 729 34.57 21.95 -3.26
N SER A 730 33.77 22.59 -4.13
CA SER A 730 33.53 24.03 -4.03
C SER A 730 32.72 24.41 -2.78
N GLU A 731 33.41 25.04 -1.83
CA GLU A 731 32.85 25.74 -0.67
C GLU A 731 31.97 26.95 -1.05
N SER A 732 31.84 27.27 -2.35
CA SER A 732 31.16 28.47 -2.86
C SER A 732 29.69 28.29 -3.25
N ILE A 733 29.14 27.07 -3.21
CA ILE A 733 27.69 26.86 -3.36
C ILE A 733 27.07 26.94 -1.96
N ASP A 734 26.26 27.96 -1.71
CA ASP A 734 25.43 28.06 -0.50
C ASP A 734 24.52 26.82 -0.40
N LYS A 735 24.97 25.80 0.33
CA LYS A 735 24.22 24.58 0.61
C LYS A 735 23.13 24.89 1.62
N VAL A 736 22.04 25.50 1.15
CA VAL A 736 20.83 25.66 1.96
C VAL A 736 20.07 24.34 1.94
N ASP A 737 20.07 23.67 3.08
CA ASP A 737 19.33 22.43 3.29
C ASP A 737 17.83 22.67 3.20
N ILE A 738 17.22 22.22 2.09
CA ILE A 738 15.80 22.48 1.82
C ILE A 738 14.99 21.19 1.85
N ASN A 739 13.91 21.22 2.64
CA ASN A 739 12.86 20.21 2.62
C ASN A 739 11.80 20.62 1.57
N ILE A 740 11.96 20.10 0.36
CA ILE A 740 11.12 20.42 -0.81
C ILE A 740 9.62 20.19 -0.53
N PRO A 741 9.19 19.02 0.02
CA PRO A 741 7.80 18.85 0.43
C PRO A 741 7.29 19.91 1.40
N LYS A 742 8.10 20.31 2.38
CA LYS A 742 7.71 21.30 3.38
C LYS A 742 7.50 22.67 2.75
N ILE A 743 8.47 23.17 1.98
CA ILE A 743 8.36 24.48 1.31
C ILE A 743 7.11 24.53 0.44
N PHE A 744 6.90 23.53 -0.41
CA PHE A 744 5.77 23.53 -1.33
C PHE A 744 4.42 23.53 -0.59
N MET A 745 4.28 22.68 0.43
CA MET A 745 3.04 22.56 1.19
C MET A 745 2.79 23.79 2.08
N ASP A 746 3.85 24.41 2.60
CA ASP A 746 3.75 25.64 3.39
C ASP A 746 3.34 26.83 2.48
N ASN A 747 3.87 26.90 1.25
CA ASN A 747 3.43 27.88 0.23
C ASN A 747 1.96 27.69 -0.14
N LEU A 748 1.53 26.44 -0.38
CA LEU A 748 0.13 26.10 -0.64
C LEU A 748 -0.79 26.47 0.53
N SER A 749 -0.32 26.32 1.77
CA SER A 749 -1.09 26.73 2.95
C SER A 749 -1.27 28.24 3.04
N THR A 750 -0.21 28.98 2.71
CA THR A 750 -0.12 30.43 2.95
C THR A 750 -0.87 31.21 1.87
N ASN A 751 -0.57 30.97 0.59
CA ASN A 751 -1.21 31.67 -0.52
C ASN A 751 -1.29 30.79 -1.78
N PRO A 752 -2.33 29.95 -1.90
CA PRO A 752 -2.47 29.07 -3.06
C PRO A 752 -2.75 29.81 -4.39
N ASN A 753 -3.04 31.11 -4.35
CA ASN A 753 -3.26 31.93 -5.56
C ASN A 753 -1.95 32.45 -6.16
N SER A 754 -0.84 32.35 -5.44
CA SER A 754 0.47 32.79 -5.91
C SER A 754 1.52 32.06 -5.08
N ILE A 755 1.75 30.78 -5.39
CA ILE A 755 2.82 30.02 -4.76
C ILE A 755 4.13 30.31 -5.48
N ASP A 756 5.20 30.47 -4.70
CA ASP A 756 6.54 30.53 -5.26
C ASP A 756 6.92 29.16 -5.80
N ARG A 757 7.40 29.15 -7.04
CA ARG A 757 7.85 27.92 -7.69
C ARG A 757 9.18 27.50 -7.10
N ILE A 758 9.30 26.21 -6.83
CA ILE A 758 10.50 25.67 -6.20
C ILE A 758 11.65 25.68 -7.21
N LEU A 759 12.77 26.26 -6.79
CA LEU A 759 14.02 26.29 -7.53
C LEU A 759 14.50 24.88 -7.88
N PRO A 760 15.24 24.71 -9.00
CA PRO A 760 15.89 23.45 -9.32
C PRO A 760 16.70 22.96 -8.15
N PHE A 761 16.53 21.68 -7.84
CA PHE A 761 17.17 21.09 -6.68
C PHE A 761 17.92 19.83 -7.08
N ASN A 762 19.06 19.64 -6.44
CA ASN A 762 19.88 18.46 -6.67
C ASN A 762 19.38 17.31 -5.79
N GLN A 763 19.00 16.21 -6.42
CA GLN A 763 18.68 14.97 -5.73
C GLN A 763 19.81 13.96 -5.87
N SER A 764 20.46 13.66 -4.76
CA SER A 764 21.49 12.63 -4.70
C SER A 764 20.88 11.22 -4.71
N SER A 765 21.57 10.30 -5.38
CA SER A 765 21.23 8.88 -5.43
C SER A 765 22.50 8.04 -5.52
N ILE A 766 22.45 6.76 -5.14
CA ILE A 766 23.61 5.87 -5.26
C ILE A 766 23.61 5.24 -6.67
N LEU A 767 24.75 5.26 -7.36
CA LEU A 767 24.96 4.58 -8.63
C LEU A 767 24.86 3.06 -8.43
N LYS A 768 23.70 2.51 -8.80
CA LYS A 768 23.37 1.08 -8.68
C LYS A 768 24.07 0.25 -9.77
N ILE A 769 24.31 -1.04 -9.52
CA ILE A 769 24.95 -1.98 -10.46
C ILE A 769 24.19 -2.02 -11.79
N LYS A 770 22.86 -2.06 -11.74
CA LYS A 770 22.01 -2.09 -12.95
C LYS A 770 22.18 -0.84 -13.82
N GLU A 771 22.15 0.34 -13.20
CA GLU A 771 22.33 1.61 -13.91
C GLU A 771 23.75 1.74 -14.47
N PHE A 772 24.76 1.38 -13.67
CA PHE A 772 26.16 1.38 -14.09
C PHE A 772 26.35 0.48 -15.31
N LYS A 773 25.90 -0.77 -15.25
CA LYS A 773 25.99 -1.73 -16.36
C LYS A 773 25.29 -1.23 -17.63
N ASN A 774 24.04 -0.76 -17.50
CA ASN A 774 23.24 -0.38 -18.67
C ASN A 774 23.78 0.86 -19.40
N ASN A 775 24.47 1.75 -18.68
CA ASN A 775 25.01 2.98 -19.25
C ASN A 775 26.54 3.01 -19.24
N TYR A 776 27.21 1.87 -19.00
CA TYR A 776 28.67 1.86 -18.83
C TYR A 776 29.37 2.42 -20.07
N LEU A 777 29.10 1.83 -21.24
CA LEU A 777 29.74 2.22 -22.50
C LEU A 777 29.39 3.64 -22.93
N ASN A 778 28.16 4.09 -22.70
CA ASN A 778 27.68 5.38 -23.22
C ASN A 778 27.90 6.55 -22.25
N LYS A 779 28.09 6.27 -20.95
CA LYS A 779 28.08 7.30 -19.90
C LYS A 779 29.22 7.21 -18.90
N TYR A 780 29.63 6.01 -18.48
CA TYR A 780 30.51 5.86 -17.32
C TYR A 780 31.94 5.39 -17.66
N ILE A 781 32.20 4.87 -18.86
CA ILE A 781 33.50 4.31 -19.25
C ILE A 781 34.63 5.33 -19.13
N ASN A 782 34.36 6.58 -19.50
CA ASN A 782 35.31 7.70 -19.48
C ASN A 782 35.21 8.55 -18.19
N THR A 783 34.57 8.02 -17.14
CA THR A 783 34.37 8.72 -15.85
C THR A 783 35.02 7.97 -14.71
N ASN A 784 35.31 8.67 -13.61
CA ASN A 784 35.75 8.06 -12.35
C ASN A 784 34.60 7.46 -11.52
N LEU A 785 33.36 7.50 -12.03
CA LEU A 785 32.20 6.97 -11.33
C LEU A 785 32.24 5.44 -11.34
N ILE A 786 31.99 4.84 -10.18
CA ILE A 786 31.91 3.39 -9.99
C ILE A 786 30.62 3.04 -9.25
N VAL A 787 30.24 1.76 -9.27
CA VAL A 787 29.11 1.29 -8.46
C VAL A 787 29.31 1.69 -6.99
N GLY A 788 28.29 2.34 -6.43
CA GLY A 788 28.30 2.91 -5.08
C GLY A 788 28.68 4.39 -5.02
N SER A 789 29.10 5.02 -6.13
CA SER A 789 29.30 6.47 -6.19
C SER A 789 27.98 7.22 -6.03
N THR A 790 28.04 8.43 -5.47
CA THR A 790 26.89 9.34 -5.40
C THR A 790 26.68 9.97 -6.78
N LEU A 791 25.46 9.88 -7.29
CA LEU A 791 24.98 10.60 -8.48
C LEU A 791 24.12 11.75 -8.02
N ASN A 792 24.50 12.94 -8.44
CA ASN A 792 23.70 14.14 -8.33
C ASN A 792 22.83 14.28 -9.58
N ARG A 793 21.57 14.66 -9.39
CA ARG A 793 20.61 14.86 -10.49
C ARG A 793 19.80 16.10 -10.19
N LEU A 794 19.95 17.12 -11.04
CA LEU A 794 19.08 18.28 -10.98
C LEU A 794 17.65 17.89 -11.35
N ARG A 795 16.69 18.39 -10.56
CA ARG A 795 15.27 18.08 -10.70
C ARG A 795 14.41 19.31 -10.49
N LEU A 796 13.21 19.24 -11.05
CA LEU A 796 12.13 20.16 -10.78
C LEU A 796 11.01 19.46 -10.02
N LEU A 797 10.34 20.23 -9.16
CA LEU A 797 9.12 19.79 -8.51
C LEU A 797 8.02 19.61 -9.57
N ARG A 798 7.24 18.54 -9.43
CA ARG A 798 6.00 18.37 -10.20
C ARG A 798 4.87 19.04 -9.42
N GLU A 799 4.54 20.25 -9.84
CA GLU A 799 3.51 21.08 -9.22
C GLU A 799 2.09 20.57 -9.54
N LEU A 800 1.85 19.99 -10.72
CA LEU A 800 0.56 19.39 -11.09
C LEU A 800 0.63 17.88 -11.28
N SER A 801 -0.29 17.16 -10.63
CA SER A 801 -0.56 15.76 -10.91
C SER A 801 -1.88 15.60 -11.66
N ILE A 802 -1.84 15.39 -12.98
CA ILE A 802 -3.04 15.10 -13.80
C ILE A 802 -3.82 13.91 -13.27
N GLY A 803 -3.13 12.94 -12.65
CA GLY A 803 -3.75 11.78 -12.04
C GLY A 803 -4.76 12.09 -10.93
N GLN A 804 -4.73 13.30 -10.33
CA GLN A 804 -5.58 13.68 -9.20
C GLN A 804 -7.05 13.87 -9.56
N PHE A 805 -7.35 14.16 -10.83
CA PHE A 805 -8.71 14.43 -11.29
C PHE A 805 -9.44 13.15 -11.70
N LEU A 806 -10.77 13.18 -11.57
CA LEU A 806 -11.66 12.13 -12.05
C LEU A 806 -12.00 12.38 -13.52
N PHE A 807 -11.71 11.41 -14.38
CA PHE A 807 -11.99 11.48 -15.82
C PHE A 807 -13.17 10.58 -16.16
N HIS A 808 -13.89 10.91 -17.23
CA HIS A 808 -15.01 10.09 -17.71
C HIS A 808 -14.55 8.75 -18.25
N ASP A 809 -13.51 8.74 -19.07
CA ASP A 809 -13.02 7.57 -19.77
C ASP A 809 -11.50 7.63 -20.02
N VAL A 810 -10.94 6.53 -20.50
CA VAL A 810 -9.51 6.38 -20.79
C VAL A 810 -9.07 7.36 -21.87
N LYS A 811 -9.88 7.53 -22.92
CA LYS A 811 -9.57 8.39 -24.06
C LYS A 811 -9.42 9.85 -23.62
N GLN A 812 -10.28 10.33 -22.74
CA GLN A 812 -10.22 11.65 -22.15
C GLN A 812 -8.91 11.80 -21.36
N PHE A 813 -8.60 10.87 -20.47
CA PHE A 813 -7.37 10.92 -19.68
C PHE A 813 -6.11 10.92 -20.55
N GLU A 814 -6.00 10.01 -21.52
CA GLU A 814 -4.85 9.92 -22.42
C GLU A 814 -4.68 11.19 -23.27
N LYS A 815 -5.79 11.79 -23.74
CA LYS A 815 -5.78 13.08 -24.45
C LYS A 815 -5.19 14.19 -23.58
N TRP A 816 -5.63 14.31 -22.33
CA TRP A 816 -5.15 15.33 -21.39
C TRP A 816 -3.68 15.10 -20.99
N LEU A 817 -3.33 13.86 -20.68
CA LEU A 817 -1.97 13.47 -20.28
C LEU A 817 -0.97 13.65 -21.43
N LYS A 818 -1.32 13.21 -22.64
CA LYS A 818 -0.49 13.42 -23.84
C LYS A 818 -0.24 14.90 -24.08
N ARG A 819 -1.28 15.73 -23.97
CA ARG A 819 -1.16 17.18 -24.15
C ARG A 819 -0.24 17.82 -23.10
N HIS A 820 -0.42 17.45 -21.83
CA HIS A 820 0.44 17.89 -20.73
C HIS A 820 1.91 17.53 -21.00
N ASN A 821 2.18 16.27 -21.38
CA ASN A 821 3.53 15.77 -21.58
C ASN A 821 4.21 16.35 -22.81
N GLN A 822 3.50 16.51 -23.93
CA GLN A 822 4.03 17.18 -25.13
C GLN A 822 4.46 18.63 -24.84
N HIS A 823 3.67 19.36 -24.04
CA HIS A 823 4.02 20.71 -23.65
C HIS A 823 5.22 20.72 -22.69
N LYS A 824 5.22 19.79 -21.72
CA LYS A 824 6.32 19.62 -20.76
C LYS A 824 7.65 19.28 -21.41
N GLU A 825 7.67 18.39 -22.41
CA GLU A 825 8.89 18.06 -23.16
C GLU A 825 9.47 19.30 -23.88
N LYS A 826 8.59 20.14 -24.45
CA LYS A 826 8.99 21.33 -25.21
C LYS A 826 9.41 22.50 -24.32
N PHE A 827 8.66 22.76 -23.25
CA PHE A 827 8.77 23.99 -22.45
C PHE A 827 9.22 23.75 -21.00
N GLY A 828 9.38 22.49 -20.55
CA GLY A 828 9.74 22.16 -19.17
C GLY A 828 8.58 22.15 -18.18
N GLN A 829 7.38 22.53 -18.62
CA GLN A 829 6.15 22.57 -17.82
C GLN A 829 4.93 22.26 -18.69
N GLY A 830 3.83 21.83 -18.08
CA GLY A 830 2.63 21.41 -18.78
C GLY A 830 1.50 22.45 -18.70
N PHE A 831 0.44 22.15 -17.95
CA PHE A 831 -0.69 23.09 -17.83
C PHE A 831 -0.38 24.28 -16.93
N GLU A 832 0.66 24.17 -16.11
CA GLU A 832 1.18 25.21 -15.24
C GLU A 832 1.49 26.51 -16.03
N SER A 833 1.90 26.40 -17.30
CA SER A 833 2.25 27.57 -18.14
C SER A 833 1.14 28.61 -18.29
N ASN A 834 -0.12 28.23 -18.11
CA ASN A 834 -1.26 29.15 -18.18
C ASN A 834 -1.50 29.96 -16.92
N TYR A 835 -0.95 29.52 -15.80
CA TYR A 835 -1.29 30.04 -14.49
C TYR A 835 -0.06 30.60 -13.76
N CYS A 836 1.10 30.61 -14.41
CA CYS A 836 2.25 31.33 -13.91
C CYS A 836 2.14 32.85 -14.17
N SER A 837 2.83 33.63 -13.34
CA SER A 837 3.12 35.04 -13.62
C SER A 837 3.90 35.24 -14.92
N GLU A 838 4.01 36.48 -15.40
CA GLU A 838 4.70 36.80 -16.66
C GLU A 838 6.19 36.41 -16.64
N ASP A 839 6.83 36.54 -15.48
CA ASP A 839 8.21 36.08 -15.22
C ASP A 839 8.33 34.56 -15.01
N GLY A 840 7.19 33.86 -14.89
CA GLY A 840 7.13 32.43 -14.64
C GLY A 840 7.51 31.98 -13.24
N LEU A 841 7.79 32.90 -12.30
CA LEU A 841 8.33 32.63 -10.96
C LEU A 841 7.28 32.24 -9.91
N SER A 842 6.04 32.69 -10.09
CA SER A 842 4.91 32.33 -9.23
C SER A 842 3.86 31.51 -10.01
N LEU A 843 3.07 30.70 -9.31
CA LEU A 843 2.01 29.89 -9.87
C LEU A 843 0.69 30.11 -9.12
N ASN A 844 -0.38 30.42 -9.84
CA ASN A 844 -1.73 30.40 -9.28
C ASN A 844 -2.29 28.97 -9.25
N TYR A 845 -1.94 28.22 -8.20
CA TYR A 845 -2.30 26.82 -8.06
C TYR A 845 -3.81 26.61 -7.88
N ALA A 846 -4.48 27.48 -7.11
CA ALA A 846 -5.92 27.42 -6.91
C ALA A 846 -6.71 27.56 -8.22
N LEU A 847 -6.35 28.53 -9.05
CA LEU A 847 -6.96 28.71 -10.36
C LEU A 847 -6.62 27.53 -11.29
N LEU A 848 -5.35 27.09 -11.31
CA LEU A 848 -4.89 25.95 -12.10
C LEU A 848 -5.76 24.69 -11.89
N ILE A 849 -5.94 24.25 -10.64
CA ILE A 849 -6.66 23.00 -10.38
C ILE A 849 -8.17 23.15 -10.58
N SER A 850 -8.73 24.34 -10.30
CA SER A 850 -10.16 24.57 -10.45
C SER A 850 -10.58 24.64 -11.92
N GLU A 851 -9.84 25.36 -12.76
CA GLU A 851 -10.10 25.41 -14.20
C GLU A 851 -9.83 24.07 -14.90
N ILE A 852 -8.81 23.31 -14.47
CA ILE A 852 -8.56 21.96 -15.00
C ILE A 852 -9.71 21.02 -14.65
N ASP A 853 -10.15 21.00 -13.39
CA ASP A 853 -11.27 20.15 -12.96
C ASP A 853 -12.55 20.48 -13.74
N GLU A 854 -12.88 21.77 -13.85
CA GLU A 854 -14.04 22.25 -14.62
C GLU A 854 -13.92 21.92 -16.12
N SER A 855 -12.72 22.02 -16.68
CA SER A 855 -12.48 21.72 -18.09
C SER A 855 -12.53 20.22 -18.38
N ILE A 856 -12.06 19.37 -17.47
CA ILE A 856 -12.21 17.91 -17.58
C ILE A 856 -13.70 17.54 -17.52
N MET A 857 -14.45 18.11 -16.57
CA MET A 857 -15.86 17.82 -16.39
C MET A 857 -16.75 18.31 -17.56
N SER A 858 -16.31 19.34 -18.29
CA SER A 858 -16.99 19.86 -19.48
C SER A 858 -16.40 19.34 -20.81
N ASP A 859 -15.35 18.50 -20.76
CA ASP A 859 -14.47 18.15 -21.90
C ASP A 859 -14.01 19.37 -22.74
N SER A 860 -13.84 20.52 -22.09
CA SER A 860 -13.39 21.75 -22.73
C SER A 860 -11.87 21.77 -22.89
N LYS A 861 -11.38 22.56 -23.85
CA LYS A 861 -9.94 22.67 -24.15
C LYS A 861 -9.35 23.89 -23.45
N ILE A 862 -8.29 23.69 -22.68
CA ILE A 862 -7.45 24.76 -22.15
C ILE A 862 -6.33 25.08 -23.13
N ASN A 863 -6.24 26.29 -23.68
CA ASN A 863 -5.16 26.65 -24.62
C ASN A 863 -3.85 26.97 -23.88
N LEU A 864 -2.79 26.19 -24.12
CA LEU A 864 -1.51 26.33 -23.42
C LEU A 864 -0.67 27.48 -23.98
N ARG A 865 -0.22 28.38 -23.10
CA ARG A 865 0.74 29.45 -23.42
C ARG A 865 2.12 28.84 -23.65
N PRO A 866 2.86 29.24 -24.69
CA PRO A 866 4.20 28.72 -24.99
C PRO A 866 5.29 29.33 -24.07
N ILE A 867 5.05 29.33 -22.76
CA ILE A 867 5.96 29.90 -21.75
C ILE A 867 6.89 28.79 -21.27
N LYS A 868 8.20 28.98 -21.42
CA LYS A 868 9.20 28.06 -20.85
C LYS A 868 9.15 28.12 -19.32
N HIS A 869 9.38 26.98 -18.67
CA HIS A 869 9.68 26.97 -17.25
C HIS A 869 10.95 27.80 -17.03
N PRO A 870 10.99 28.72 -16.05
CA PRO A 870 12.11 29.65 -15.88
C PRO A 870 13.48 28.96 -15.77
N TYR A 871 13.47 27.73 -15.26
CA TYR A 871 14.66 26.93 -15.03
C TYR A 871 14.92 25.78 -16.04
N ILE A 872 14.17 25.67 -17.14
CA ILE A 872 14.33 24.52 -18.07
C ILE A 872 15.66 24.53 -18.82
N ASP A 873 16.16 25.71 -19.17
CA ASP A 873 17.39 25.82 -19.94
C ASP A 873 18.61 25.43 -19.07
N LEU A 874 18.58 25.69 -17.75
CA LEU A 874 19.56 25.18 -16.79
C LEU A 874 19.64 23.64 -16.80
N LEU A 875 18.49 22.96 -16.70
CA LEU A 875 18.42 21.49 -16.76
C LEU A 875 18.95 20.92 -18.07
N ARG A 876 18.70 21.60 -19.19
CA ARG A 876 19.15 21.15 -20.52
C ARG A 876 20.65 21.34 -20.71
N ASN A 877 21.21 22.43 -20.19
CA ASN A 877 22.63 22.72 -20.29
C ASN A 877 23.48 21.73 -19.47
N GLU A 878 23.04 21.33 -18.27
CA GLU A 878 23.71 20.27 -17.50
C GLU A 878 23.73 18.93 -18.25
N LEU A 879 22.62 18.56 -18.90
CA LEU A 879 22.54 17.35 -19.72
C LEU A 879 23.47 17.39 -20.93
N SER A 880 23.66 18.56 -21.56
CA SER A 880 24.62 18.75 -22.65
C SER A 880 26.05 18.67 -22.13
N PHE A 881 26.38 19.36 -21.03
CA PHE A 881 27.72 19.36 -20.45
C PHE A 881 28.20 17.96 -20.08
N VAL A 882 27.35 17.15 -19.42
CA VAL A 882 27.67 15.75 -19.11
C VAL A 882 28.00 14.97 -20.38
N ASN A 883 27.29 15.21 -21.49
CA ASN A 883 27.56 14.54 -22.77
C ASN A 883 28.80 15.11 -23.50
N ASP A 884 29.07 16.40 -23.39
CA ASP A 884 30.18 17.09 -24.06
C ASP A 884 31.52 16.81 -23.38
N VAL A 885 31.56 16.67 -22.05
CA VAL A 885 32.74 16.20 -21.30
C VAL A 885 33.07 14.75 -21.65
N ILE A 886 32.05 13.92 -21.89
CA ILE A 886 32.23 12.54 -22.36
C ILE A 886 32.78 12.51 -23.80
N ALA A 887 32.30 13.41 -24.68
CA ALA A 887 32.68 13.44 -26.08
C ALA A 887 34.06 14.08 -26.37
N LYS A 888 34.58 14.94 -25.48
CA LYS A 888 35.88 15.62 -25.66
C LYS A 888 37.10 14.84 -25.11
N LYS A 889 36.88 13.66 -24.52
CA LYS A 889 37.94 12.75 -24.03
C LYS A 889 38.19 11.55 -24.96
N ASP A 890 37.50 11.48 -26.10
CA ASP A 890 37.86 10.68 -27.28
C ASP A 890 38.64 11.55 -28.28
#